data_AF-A0A9E0PHC5-F1
#
_entry.id   AF-A0A9E0PHC5-F1
#
_cell.length_a   1.000
_cell.length_b   1.000
_cell.length_c   1.000
_cell.angle_alpha   90.00
_cell.angle_beta   90.00
_cell.angle_gamma   90.00
#
_symmetry.space_group_name_H-M   'P 1'
#
loop_
_entity.id
_entity.type
_entity.pdbx_description
1 polymer ?
#
loop_
_entity_poly.entity_id
_entity_poly.type
_entity_poly.pdbx_seq_one_letter_code
_entity_poly.pdbx_strand_id
1 'polypeptide(L)'
;FIEANPRLQVEHTVTEEVTGLDLVQLQVAVAAGRSLSSLGLDPQAPPASTGYAIQLRINAETLGADGQARPGAGMLAQFDLPSGPGIRVDTHGYAGATPSPHYDTLLAKLVVSSRSPVFADAARRARRALDECRITGVPTNLALLQAIVSRKEFDTQAVHTRFVEEHLPALVGEAQQVEQQRAQRHPTSATQGAAAAPQPDAQVAEGLLAVRAPMPAKLVQIDVAVGNVVPQGAQLAVLEAMKMEHVLLAQSAGKVLEVRCEVGSYLTEAAVVLVLEPMEAADQATREETLADLDTIRADLQKTRDRHAWLLDDNRAAAVSKRHARGGRSARENIAHLCDGGSFIEYGALAIAAQTRRRSLPDLIANTPADGMVTGIGTVNAGLFGKEKSRCVVMAYDYMVLAGTQGAWNHQKTDRMLALALQLNLPVVLFAEGGGGRPGDIDKPIVAGLNNHTFRQFAALSGKVPVVGIVHGRCFAGNAALLGCSDVVIATEASNIGMSGPAMIEGGGLGTYTPEQIGPSDVQSRNGVIDILVKDEAEAVVAAQKYLSYFQGPAAQWECADQRLLRHAVPENRLRVYDIRALMHTLVDTDSLLELRRGYGAGIVTALARVQGRAVGIMANNPTHLGGAIDVDAADKSARFMQLCEAHGLPIVSLTDTPGFMVGPDIEAQAQVRHVCRMFVVAAHLSVPFFAVVLRKGYGLGAQAMTAGGFDTPIFTLSWPTGEFGPMGLEGAVRLGFSKELEAAAPGAERDALFAKLVAQQYANGEAIHMAQGLEIDAVIDPMETRDWLVRGLESAAAKPPALSASSRFVDPW
;
A
#
# COMPACT_ATOMS: atom_id res chain seq x y z
N PHE A 1 -15.92 17.50 -3.49
CA PHE A 1 -15.27 17.18 -2.21
C PHE A 1 -14.05 18.08 -2.07
N ILE A 2 -13.87 18.75 -0.94
CA ILE A 2 -12.71 19.64 -0.67
C ILE A 2 -11.86 19.02 0.44
N GLU A 3 -12.47 18.72 1.59
CA GLU A 3 -11.81 18.13 2.76
C GLU A 3 -12.86 17.44 3.66
N ALA A 4 -12.42 16.54 4.56
CA ALA A 4 -13.22 16.05 5.69
C ALA A 4 -12.51 16.35 7.01
N ASN A 5 -13.23 16.93 7.98
CA ASN A 5 -12.71 17.29 9.29
C ASN A 5 -13.28 16.34 10.38
N PRO A 6 -12.53 15.32 10.85
CA PRO A 6 -13.01 14.35 11.84
C PRO A 6 -12.93 14.90 13.27
N ARG A 7 -13.40 16.12 13.48
CA ARG A 7 -13.37 16.85 14.76
C ARG A 7 -14.49 17.89 14.80
N LEU A 8 -14.85 18.35 15.99
CA LEU A 8 -15.74 19.50 16.14
C LEU A 8 -15.10 20.73 15.48
N GLN A 9 -15.87 21.47 14.67
CA GLN A 9 -15.40 22.68 14.00
C GLN A 9 -15.92 23.93 14.71
N VAL A 10 -15.25 25.07 14.51
CA VAL A 10 -15.58 26.35 15.16
C VAL A 10 -17.02 26.78 14.83
N GLU A 11 -17.45 26.54 13.59
CA GLU A 11 -18.75 26.87 13.02
C GLU A 11 -19.88 25.91 13.40
N HIS A 12 -19.66 24.87 14.20
CA HIS A 12 -20.72 23.91 14.58
C HIS A 12 -21.98 24.59 15.16
N THR A 13 -21.81 25.75 15.80
CA THR A 13 -22.89 26.48 16.46
C THR A 13 -23.99 26.93 15.50
N VAL A 14 -23.71 27.21 14.22
CA VAL A 14 -24.79 27.59 13.28
C VAL A 14 -25.69 26.39 12.95
N THR A 15 -25.12 25.19 12.92
CA THR A 15 -25.90 23.95 12.75
C THR A 15 -26.77 23.70 13.97
N GLU A 16 -26.25 23.90 15.18
CA GLU A 16 -27.04 23.78 16.42
C GLU A 16 -28.22 24.74 16.42
N GLU A 17 -28.01 26.01 16.05
CA GLU A 17 -29.08 27.03 16.05
C GLU A 17 -30.22 26.74 15.06
N VAL A 18 -29.94 26.10 13.92
CA VAL A 18 -30.99 25.81 12.92
C VAL A 18 -31.60 24.41 13.07
N THR A 19 -30.91 23.46 13.72
CA THR A 19 -31.41 22.09 13.89
C THR A 19 -31.94 21.81 15.29
N GLY A 20 -31.55 22.61 16.29
CA GLY A 20 -31.82 22.36 17.70
C GLY A 20 -31.00 21.23 18.32
N LEU A 21 -30.02 20.68 17.59
CA LEU A 21 -29.10 19.67 18.12
C LEU A 21 -28.06 20.31 19.03
N ASP A 22 -27.60 19.56 20.03
CA ASP A 22 -26.37 19.82 20.78
C ASP A 22 -25.29 18.84 20.27
N LEU A 23 -24.41 19.33 19.39
CA LEU A 23 -23.44 18.49 18.69
C LEU A 23 -22.33 18.00 19.62
N VAL A 24 -22.00 18.77 20.66
CA VAL A 24 -21.01 18.37 21.67
C VAL A 24 -21.56 17.23 22.53
N GLN A 25 -22.81 17.35 22.99
CA GLN A 25 -23.48 16.30 23.74
C GLN A 25 -23.61 15.01 22.92
N LEU A 26 -23.99 15.13 21.65
CA LEU A 26 -24.05 13.99 20.73
C LEU A 26 -22.68 13.33 20.55
N GLN A 27 -21.61 14.13 20.38
CA GLN A 27 -20.25 13.61 20.25
C GLN A 27 -19.82 12.85 21.52
N VAL A 28 -20.10 13.39 22.71
CA VAL A 28 -19.85 12.72 23.98
C VAL A 28 -20.64 11.42 24.10
N ALA A 29 -21.91 11.42 23.70
CA ALA A 29 -22.76 10.24 23.76
C ALA A 29 -22.29 9.12 22.81
N VAL A 30 -21.87 9.47 21.60
CA VAL A 30 -21.27 8.52 20.64
C VAL A 30 -19.95 7.99 21.17
N ALA A 31 -19.10 8.86 21.73
CA ALA A 31 -17.84 8.44 22.36
C ALA A 31 -18.06 7.50 23.56
N ALA A 32 -19.18 7.65 24.27
CA ALA A 32 -19.63 6.74 25.33
C ALA A 32 -20.26 5.43 24.80
N GLY A 33 -20.24 5.18 23.49
CA GLY A 33 -20.68 3.94 22.86
C GLY A 33 -22.15 3.91 22.43
N ARG A 34 -22.88 5.04 22.49
CA ARG A 34 -24.27 5.10 21.99
C ARG A 34 -24.30 5.16 20.47
N SER A 35 -25.23 4.42 19.85
CA SER A 35 -25.47 4.51 18.41
C SER A 35 -26.25 5.78 18.07
N LEU A 36 -26.11 6.26 16.82
CA LEU A 36 -26.89 7.39 16.30
C LEU A 36 -28.39 7.16 16.39
N SER A 37 -28.85 5.94 16.06
CA SER A 37 -30.26 5.57 16.17
C SER A 37 -30.78 5.67 17.61
N SER A 38 -29.97 5.28 18.60
CA SER A 38 -30.34 5.41 20.01
C SER A 38 -30.44 6.87 20.45
N LEU A 39 -29.75 7.78 19.77
CA LEU A 39 -29.76 9.22 20.00
C LEU A 39 -30.88 9.92 19.21
N GLY A 40 -31.74 9.18 18.52
CA GLY A 40 -32.82 9.74 17.70
C GLY A 40 -32.34 10.34 16.38
N LEU A 41 -31.16 9.94 15.90
CA LEU A 41 -30.59 10.42 14.64
C LEU A 41 -30.57 9.30 13.60
N ASP A 42 -31.08 9.61 12.41
CA ASP A 42 -31.03 8.76 11.23
C ASP A 42 -30.12 9.41 10.16
N PRO A 43 -28.99 8.78 9.80
CA PRO A 43 -28.12 9.27 8.73
C PRO A 43 -28.83 9.40 7.36
N GLN A 44 -29.90 8.64 7.13
CA GLN A 44 -30.69 8.70 5.89
C GLN A 44 -31.79 9.78 5.94
N ALA A 45 -32.07 10.33 7.12
CA ALA A 45 -33.06 11.38 7.33
C ALA A 45 -32.54 12.43 8.35
N PRO A 46 -31.55 13.26 7.94
CA PRO A 46 -30.96 14.25 8.84
C PRO A 46 -31.99 15.31 9.29
N PRO A 47 -31.83 15.91 10.48
CA PRO A 47 -32.74 16.95 10.96
C PRO A 47 -32.86 18.13 10.00
N ALA A 48 -34.09 18.56 9.75
CA ALA A 48 -34.36 19.69 8.88
C ALA A 48 -33.87 20.99 9.53
N SER A 49 -33.17 21.83 8.75
CA SER A 49 -32.78 23.17 9.20
C SER A 49 -34.00 24.10 9.24
N THR A 50 -34.15 24.83 10.33
CA THR A 50 -35.22 25.82 10.55
C THR A 50 -34.65 27.23 10.53
N GLY A 51 -35.06 28.01 9.52
CA GLY A 51 -34.61 29.38 9.34
C GLY A 51 -33.13 29.51 8.94
N TYR A 52 -32.49 30.60 9.36
CA TYR A 52 -31.09 30.92 9.06
C TYR A 52 -30.32 31.28 10.33
N ALA A 53 -29.04 30.89 10.37
CA ALA A 53 -28.09 31.33 11.38
C ALA A 53 -26.81 31.87 10.73
N ILE A 54 -26.23 32.91 11.32
CA ILE A 54 -24.98 33.56 10.90
C ILE A 54 -24.05 33.59 12.10
N GLN A 55 -22.85 33.01 11.96
CA GLN A 55 -21.78 33.15 12.97
C GLN A 55 -20.77 34.19 12.48
N LEU A 56 -20.45 35.14 13.34
CA LEU A 56 -19.47 36.19 13.16
C LEU A 56 -18.33 35.97 14.17
N ARG A 57 -17.11 35.80 13.66
CA ARG A 57 -15.91 35.53 14.48
C ARG A 57 -15.21 36.84 14.81
N ILE A 58 -15.38 37.28 16.06
CA ILE A 58 -14.76 38.49 16.59
C ILE A 58 -13.36 38.11 17.06
N ASN A 59 -12.35 38.64 16.39
CA ASN A 59 -10.94 38.34 16.60
C ASN A 59 -10.22 39.57 17.15
N ALA A 60 -9.23 39.36 18.02
CA ALA A 60 -8.22 40.31 18.44
C ALA A 60 -7.21 40.54 17.32
N GLU A 61 -7.65 41.09 16.19
CA GLU A 61 -6.80 41.42 15.05
C GLU A 61 -7.44 42.52 14.20
N THR A 62 -6.64 43.18 13.38
CA THR A 62 -7.13 44.15 12.38
C THR A 62 -6.65 43.74 10.99
N LEU A 63 -7.39 44.09 9.95
CA LEU A 63 -6.99 43.78 8.57
C LEU A 63 -6.29 44.99 7.94
N GLY A 64 -5.05 44.81 7.50
CA GLY A 64 -4.28 45.83 6.78
C GLY A 64 -4.79 46.07 5.36
N ALA A 65 -4.40 47.20 4.77
CA ALA A 65 -4.73 47.54 3.37
C ALA A 65 -4.07 46.59 2.35
N ASP A 66 -3.04 45.86 2.78
CA ASP A 66 -2.35 44.78 2.08
C ASP A 66 -3.05 43.42 2.21
N GLY A 67 -4.16 43.34 2.96
CA GLY A 67 -4.92 42.12 3.20
C GLY A 67 -4.34 41.23 4.28
N GLN A 68 -3.28 41.67 4.99
CA GLN A 68 -2.67 40.92 6.08
C GLN A 68 -3.37 41.21 7.41
N ALA A 69 -3.67 40.16 8.17
CA ALA A 69 -4.22 40.29 9.52
C ALA A 69 -3.08 40.63 10.51
N ARG A 70 -3.29 41.66 11.33
CA ARG A 70 -2.35 42.10 12.38
C ARG A 70 -2.94 41.77 13.75
N PRO A 71 -2.31 40.89 14.54
CA PRO A 71 -2.85 40.51 15.84
C PRO A 71 -2.83 41.72 16.79
N GLY A 72 -3.95 41.94 17.46
CA GLY A 72 -4.11 42.88 18.56
C GLY A 72 -3.70 42.22 19.88
N ALA A 73 -3.02 42.97 20.74
CA ALA A 73 -2.68 42.54 22.09
C ALA A 73 -3.03 43.64 23.10
N GLY A 74 -3.36 43.25 24.32
CA GLY A 74 -3.70 44.17 25.40
C GLY A 74 -4.74 43.59 26.36
N MET A 75 -5.16 44.41 27.32
CA MET A 75 -6.23 44.09 28.25
C MET A 75 -7.57 44.56 27.68
N LEU A 76 -8.58 43.70 27.70
CA LEU A 76 -9.96 44.03 27.32
C LEU A 76 -10.55 44.96 28.38
N ALA A 77 -10.43 46.28 28.20
CA ALA A 77 -10.89 47.27 29.17
C ALA A 77 -12.43 47.28 29.29
N GLN A 78 -13.13 47.05 28.19
CA GLN A 78 -14.57 46.84 28.13
C GLN A 78 -14.86 45.70 27.16
N PHE A 79 -15.83 44.85 27.50
CA PHE A 79 -16.19 43.68 26.71
C PHE A 79 -17.68 43.37 26.86
N ASP A 80 -18.51 44.19 26.24
CA ASP A 80 -19.96 44.03 26.22
C ASP A 80 -20.39 43.39 24.90
N LEU A 81 -21.06 42.24 24.97
CA LEU A 81 -21.55 41.50 23.81
C LEU A 81 -23.09 41.48 23.80
N PRO A 82 -23.73 41.40 22.61
CA PRO A 82 -25.17 41.42 22.47
C PRO A 82 -25.83 40.21 23.13
N SER A 83 -27.09 40.37 23.52
CA SER A 83 -27.87 39.31 24.13
C SER A 83 -29.34 39.37 23.69
N GLY A 84 -30.13 38.37 24.10
CA GLY A 84 -31.56 38.29 23.83
C GLY A 84 -31.94 37.23 22.79
N PRO A 85 -33.23 37.15 22.42
CA PRO A 85 -33.75 36.05 21.62
C PRO A 85 -33.09 35.91 20.24
N GLY A 86 -32.59 34.70 19.96
CA GLY A 86 -31.85 34.36 18.74
C GLY A 86 -30.49 35.06 18.61
N ILE A 87 -29.90 35.42 19.75
CA ILE A 87 -28.49 35.79 19.89
C ILE A 87 -27.85 34.78 20.84
N ARG A 88 -26.80 34.09 20.36
CA ARG A 88 -25.94 33.22 21.15
C ARG A 88 -24.51 33.74 21.03
N VAL A 89 -23.77 33.72 22.13
CA VAL A 89 -22.38 34.14 22.16
C VAL A 89 -21.57 33.07 22.89
N ASP A 90 -20.63 32.47 22.17
CA ASP A 90 -19.64 31.59 22.74
C ASP A 90 -18.32 32.37 22.81
N THR A 91 -17.83 32.66 24.01
CA THR A 91 -16.65 33.53 24.22
C THR A 91 -15.81 33.02 25.38
N HIS A 92 -14.49 33.29 25.32
CA HIS A 92 -13.61 33.20 26.49
C HIS A 92 -13.25 34.58 27.06
N GLY A 93 -13.50 35.65 26.30
CA GLY A 93 -13.23 37.03 26.70
C GLY A 93 -14.20 37.55 27.77
N TYR A 94 -13.67 38.35 28.68
CA TYR A 94 -14.40 39.11 29.69
C TYR A 94 -13.64 40.41 30.00
N ALA A 95 -14.30 41.43 30.55
CA ALA A 95 -13.65 42.68 30.90
C ALA A 95 -12.54 42.46 31.94
N GLY A 96 -11.36 43.03 31.71
CA GLY A 96 -10.13 42.83 32.48
C GLY A 96 -9.29 41.63 32.03
N ALA A 97 -9.76 40.78 31.12
CA ALA A 97 -8.94 39.69 30.57
C ALA A 97 -7.83 40.26 29.68
N THR A 98 -6.67 39.61 29.69
CA THR A 98 -5.53 39.94 28.81
C THR A 98 -5.23 38.72 27.93
N PRO A 99 -5.95 38.55 26.80
CA PRO A 99 -5.75 37.42 25.90
C PRO A 99 -4.30 37.32 25.45
N SER A 100 -3.72 36.12 25.53
CA SER A 100 -2.30 35.94 25.21
C SER A 100 -2.07 35.98 23.70
N PRO A 101 -1.05 36.70 23.21
CA PRO A 101 -0.70 36.75 21.79
C PRO A 101 -0.09 35.43 21.26
N HIS A 102 0.09 34.42 22.12
CA HIS A 102 0.62 33.10 21.74
C HIS A 102 -0.44 32.12 21.24
N TYR A 103 -1.73 32.47 21.37
CA TYR A 103 -2.86 31.64 20.95
C TYR A 103 -3.65 32.32 19.83
N ASP A 104 -4.60 31.59 19.26
CA ASP A 104 -5.51 32.07 18.22
C ASP A 104 -6.21 33.39 18.62
N THR A 105 -6.41 34.29 17.67
CA THR A 105 -6.96 35.64 17.92
C THR A 105 -8.45 35.64 18.20
N LEU A 106 -9.17 34.52 18.03
CA LEU A 106 -10.61 34.44 18.27
C LEU A 106 -10.97 34.78 19.72
N LEU A 107 -11.70 35.88 19.91
CA LEU A 107 -12.21 36.32 21.22
C LEU A 107 -13.61 35.78 21.49
N ALA A 108 -14.51 35.92 20.50
CA ALA A 108 -15.91 35.54 20.63
C ALA A 108 -16.50 35.07 19.29
N LYS A 109 -17.44 34.13 19.36
CA LYS A 109 -18.30 33.73 18.25
C LYS A 109 -19.68 34.32 18.51
N LEU A 110 -20.06 35.36 17.77
CA LEU A 110 -21.40 35.93 17.80
C LEU A 110 -22.28 35.16 16.81
N VAL A 111 -23.26 34.43 17.32
CA VAL A 111 -24.18 33.60 16.53
C VAL A 111 -25.56 34.23 16.57
N VAL A 112 -26.09 34.52 15.38
CA VAL A 112 -27.38 35.19 15.22
C VAL A 112 -28.30 34.29 14.44
N SER A 113 -29.45 33.95 15.00
CA SER A 113 -30.43 33.05 14.38
C SER A 113 -31.77 33.74 14.16
N SER A 114 -32.44 33.39 13.07
CA SER A 114 -33.80 33.83 12.73
C SER A 114 -34.60 32.65 12.23
N ARG A 115 -35.80 32.44 12.77
CA ARG A 115 -36.75 31.43 12.28
C ARG A 115 -37.44 31.83 10.97
N SER A 116 -37.22 33.06 10.49
CA SER A 116 -37.76 33.52 9.22
C SER A 116 -37.18 32.72 8.05
N PRO A 117 -37.96 32.42 7.00
CA PRO A 117 -37.45 31.84 5.76
C PRO A 117 -36.71 32.86 4.89
N VAL A 118 -36.50 34.10 5.36
CA VAL A 118 -35.79 35.16 4.64
C VAL A 118 -34.42 35.42 5.30
N PHE A 119 -33.33 35.15 4.56
CA PHE A 119 -31.95 35.35 5.05
C PHE A 119 -31.69 36.80 5.52
N ALA A 120 -32.23 37.78 4.81
CA ALA A 120 -32.07 39.20 5.12
C ALA A 120 -32.58 39.57 6.54
N ASP A 121 -33.48 38.78 7.14
CA ASP A 121 -33.91 39.00 8.53
C ASP A 121 -32.82 38.57 9.54
N ALA A 122 -32.09 37.49 9.25
CA ALA A 122 -30.92 37.10 10.03
C ALA A 122 -29.78 38.11 9.83
N ALA A 123 -29.54 38.58 8.60
CA ALA A 123 -28.54 39.60 8.31
C ALA A 123 -28.84 40.94 9.01
N ARG A 124 -30.11 41.39 9.01
CA ARG A 124 -30.54 42.59 9.75
C ARG A 124 -30.31 42.46 11.25
N ARG A 125 -30.60 41.28 11.81
CA ARG A 125 -30.32 40.99 13.22
C ARG A 125 -28.82 40.96 13.51
N ALA A 126 -28.01 40.43 12.59
CA ALA A 126 -26.55 40.40 12.69
C ALA A 126 -25.95 41.81 12.72
N ARG A 127 -26.45 42.72 11.85
CA ARG A 127 -26.09 44.15 11.88
C ARG A 127 -26.39 44.78 13.25
N ARG A 128 -27.61 44.57 13.77
CA ARG A 128 -28.01 45.08 15.09
C ARG A 128 -27.12 44.54 16.22
N ALA A 129 -26.87 43.22 16.22
CA ALA A 129 -26.07 42.56 17.24
C ALA A 129 -24.60 43.03 17.22
N LEU A 130 -24.03 43.26 16.05
CA LEU A 130 -22.69 43.85 15.92
C LEU A 130 -22.67 45.29 16.45
N ASP A 131 -23.69 46.11 16.18
CA ASP A 131 -23.77 47.49 16.70
C ASP A 131 -23.83 47.56 18.23
N GLU A 132 -24.41 46.55 18.87
CA GLU A 132 -24.48 46.40 20.33
C GLU A 132 -23.14 45.98 20.97
N CYS A 133 -22.19 45.43 20.19
CA CYS A 133 -20.88 45.01 20.70
C CYS A 133 -20.01 46.22 21.08
N ARG A 134 -19.48 46.24 22.31
CA ARG A 134 -18.51 47.22 22.80
C ARG A 134 -17.26 46.53 23.33
N ILE A 135 -16.19 46.58 22.55
CA ILE A 135 -14.90 46.00 22.92
C ILE A 135 -13.85 47.11 22.85
N THR A 136 -13.16 47.36 23.96
CA THR A 136 -12.09 48.38 24.05
C THR A 136 -10.85 47.81 24.73
N GLY A 137 -9.71 48.45 24.52
CA GLY A 137 -8.41 48.03 25.08
C GLY A 137 -7.61 47.04 24.23
N VAL A 138 -8.24 46.39 23.24
CA VAL A 138 -7.56 45.57 22.22
C VAL A 138 -8.17 45.86 20.84
N PRO A 139 -7.37 46.07 19.78
CA PRO A 139 -7.86 46.19 18.41
C PRO A 139 -8.57 44.89 17.96
N THR A 140 -9.72 45.01 17.29
CA THR A 140 -10.51 43.86 16.82
C THR A 140 -11.01 44.03 15.39
N ASN A 141 -11.39 42.92 14.76
CA ASN A 141 -11.95 42.91 13.41
C ASN A 141 -13.44 43.33 13.38
N LEU A 142 -13.97 43.84 14.49
CA LEU A 142 -15.40 44.10 14.68
C LEU A 142 -15.95 45.11 13.67
N ALA A 143 -15.19 46.16 13.35
CA ALA A 143 -15.58 47.15 12.34
C ALA A 143 -15.57 46.57 10.92
N LEU A 144 -14.65 45.65 10.63
CA LEU A 144 -14.62 44.93 9.36
C LEU A 144 -15.84 44.01 9.20
N LEU A 145 -16.21 43.28 10.25
CA LEU A 145 -17.42 42.46 10.24
C LEU A 145 -18.68 43.31 9.96
N GLN A 146 -18.78 44.49 10.57
CA GLN A 146 -19.87 45.45 10.33
C GLN A 146 -19.89 45.95 8.88
N ALA A 147 -18.72 46.27 8.30
CA ALA A 147 -18.63 46.66 6.90
C ALA A 147 -19.14 45.53 5.98
N ILE A 148 -18.67 44.29 6.21
CA ILE A 148 -19.08 43.11 5.42
C ILE A 148 -20.58 42.88 5.49
N VAL A 149 -21.18 42.86 6.69
CA VAL A 149 -22.63 42.58 6.82
C VAL A 149 -23.51 43.74 6.36
N SER A 150 -22.95 44.94 6.16
CA SER A 150 -23.70 46.11 5.69
C SER A 150 -23.79 46.20 4.17
N ARG A 151 -23.05 45.33 3.45
CA ARG A 151 -23.09 45.25 2.00
C ARG A 151 -24.36 44.60 1.48
N LYS A 152 -24.85 45.10 0.34
CA LYS A 152 -26.06 44.57 -0.33
C LYS A 152 -25.87 43.13 -0.82
N GLU A 153 -24.65 42.80 -1.23
CA GLU A 153 -24.26 41.47 -1.67
C GLU A 153 -24.45 40.45 -0.57
N PHE A 154 -24.16 40.81 0.68
CA PHE A 154 -24.37 39.95 1.84
C PHE A 154 -25.86 39.62 2.04
N ASP A 155 -26.76 40.60 1.93
CA ASP A 155 -28.21 40.38 2.08
C ASP A 155 -28.80 39.39 1.07
N THR A 156 -28.19 39.30 -0.12
CA THR A 156 -28.61 38.41 -1.21
C THR A 156 -27.81 37.11 -1.29
N GLN A 157 -26.84 36.90 -0.38
CA GLN A 157 -25.88 35.79 -0.42
C GLN A 157 -25.01 35.76 -1.69
N ALA A 158 -24.85 36.91 -2.36
CA ALA A 158 -23.99 37.07 -3.52
C ALA A 158 -22.51 37.24 -3.10
N VAL A 159 -22.01 36.30 -2.31
CA VAL A 159 -20.64 36.26 -1.78
C VAL A 159 -19.96 34.95 -2.15
N HIS A 160 -18.64 34.97 -2.35
CA HIS A 160 -17.84 33.80 -2.70
C HIS A 160 -16.47 33.88 -2.01
N THR A 161 -15.64 32.84 -2.17
CA THR A 161 -14.40 32.66 -1.41
C THR A 161 -13.37 33.79 -1.58
N ARG A 162 -13.47 34.58 -2.65
CA ARG A 162 -12.58 35.72 -2.96
C ARG A 162 -13.21 37.09 -2.71
N PHE A 163 -14.44 37.13 -2.19
CA PHE A 163 -15.21 38.36 -2.03
C PHE A 163 -14.48 39.43 -1.20
N VAL A 164 -13.82 39.02 -0.12
CA VAL A 164 -13.06 39.96 0.73
C VAL A 164 -11.84 40.51 -0.02
N GLU A 165 -11.15 39.68 -0.81
CA GLU A 165 -9.99 40.08 -1.61
C GLU A 165 -10.38 41.08 -2.71
N GLU A 166 -11.49 40.81 -3.40
CA GLU A 166 -12.00 41.64 -4.50
C GLU A 166 -12.54 42.99 -4.03
N HIS A 167 -13.04 43.06 -2.80
CA HIS A 167 -13.56 44.29 -2.20
C HIS A 167 -12.65 44.88 -1.12
N LEU A 168 -11.41 44.40 -0.99
CA LEU A 168 -10.51 44.72 0.11
C LEU A 168 -10.33 46.23 0.34
N PRO A 169 -10.03 47.07 -0.69
CA PRO A 169 -9.85 48.51 -0.46
C PRO A 169 -11.12 49.20 0.03
N ALA A 170 -12.29 48.79 -0.47
CA ALA A 170 -13.57 49.33 -0.06
C ALA A 170 -13.92 48.90 1.36
N LEU A 171 -13.75 47.62 1.70
CA LEU A 171 -14.04 47.07 3.03
C LEU A 171 -13.15 47.68 4.11
N VAL A 172 -11.85 47.88 3.84
CA VAL A 172 -10.93 48.54 4.78
C VAL A 172 -11.34 50.00 5.00
N GLY A 173 -11.69 50.73 3.93
CA GLY A 173 -12.17 52.11 4.03
C GLY A 173 -13.49 52.24 4.80
N GLU A 174 -14.45 51.35 4.55
CA GLU A 174 -15.73 51.29 5.25
C GLU A 174 -15.53 50.93 6.74
N ALA A 175 -14.65 49.97 7.05
CA ALA A 175 -14.32 49.59 8.42
C ALA A 175 -13.73 50.77 9.21
N GLN A 176 -12.81 51.54 8.61
CA GLN A 176 -12.26 52.75 9.23
C GLN A 176 -13.35 53.81 9.52
N GLN A 177 -14.31 53.99 8.61
CA GLN A 177 -15.43 54.90 8.83
C GLN A 177 -16.34 54.42 9.97
N VAL A 178 -16.62 53.11 10.04
CA VAL A 178 -17.40 52.50 11.13
C VAL A 178 -16.69 52.71 12.48
N GLU A 179 -15.37 52.53 12.53
CA GLU A 179 -14.57 52.74 13.74
C GLU A 179 -14.60 54.21 14.21
N GLN A 180 -14.47 55.17 13.28
CA GLN A 180 -14.61 56.60 13.57
C GLN A 180 -16.01 56.96 14.09
N GLN A 181 -17.07 56.44 13.46
CA GLN A 181 -18.46 56.66 13.91
C GLN A 181 -18.72 56.08 15.29
N ARG A 182 -18.12 54.94 15.61
CA ARG A 182 -18.23 54.31 16.93
C ARG A 182 -17.54 55.11 18.02
N ALA A 183 -16.34 55.61 17.74
CA ALA A 183 -15.61 56.52 18.63
C ALA A 183 -16.40 57.81 18.93
N GLN A 184 -17.18 58.31 17.96
CA GLN A 184 -18.04 59.49 18.14
C GLN A 184 -19.33 59.20 18.93
N ARG A 185 -19.97 58.05 18.72
CA ARG A 185 -21.23 57.67 19.41
C ARG A 185 -21.02 57.25 20.87
N HIS A 186 -19.82 56.84 21.23
CA HIS A 186 -19.46 56.36 22.56
C HIS A 186 -18.17 57.03 23.04
N PRO A 187 -18.22 58.33 23.41
CA PRO A 187 -17.06 59.00 24.00
C PRO A 187 -16.72 58.29 25.31
N THR A 188 -15.59 57.57 25.33
CA THR A 188 -15.11 56.89 26.52
C THR A 188 -14.78 57.90 27.63
N SER A 189 -15.51 57.87 28.75
CA SER A 189 -15.20 58.63 29.96
C SER A 189 -14.09 57.95 30.78
N ALA A 190 -12.97 57.63 30.13
CA ALA A 190 -11.78 57.04 30.76
C ALA A 190 -10.59 57.99 30.66
N THR A 191 -10.79 59.25 31.03
CA THR A 191 -9.70 60.08 31.58
C THR A 191 -9.47 59.64 33.01
N GLN A 192 -8.45 58.79 33.20
CA GLN A 192 -7.62 58.55 34.40
C GLN A 192 -7.37 57.04 34.54
N GLY A 193 -6.19 56.59 34.09
CA GLY A 193 -5.66 55.29 34.49
C GLY A 193 -5.17 54.34 33.38
N ALA A 194 -4.86 54.81 32.18
CA ALA A 194 -4.06 54.04 31.21
C ALA A 194 -3.55 54.95 30.09
N ALA A 195 -2.66 55.87 30.45
CA ALA A 195 -1.76 56.50 29.49
C ALA A 195 -0.34 56.45 30.06
N ALA A 196 0.14 55.23 30.32
CA ALA A 196 1.53 54.98 29.97
C ALA A 196 1.53 55.01 28.44
N ALA A 197 2.02 56.12 27.89
CA ALA A 197 2.16 56.34 26.47
C ALA A 197 2.72 55.09 25.77
N PRO A 198 2.34 54.81 24.51
CA PRO A 198 3.28 54.11 23.64
C PRO A 198 4.58 54.91 23.74
N GLN A 199 5.67 54.27 24.18
CA GLN A 199 6.98 54.88 24.07
C GLN A 199 7.11 55.38 22.64
N PRO A 200 7.45 56.67 22.46
CA PRO A 200 7.48 57.29 21.15
C PRO A 200 8.42 56.47 20.26
N ASP A 201 8.17 56.48 18.96
CA ASP A 201 9.25 56.37 17.98
C ASP A 201 10.39 57.29 18.49
N ALA A 202 11.39 56.69 19.12
CA ALA A 202 12.60 57.38 19.51
C ALA A 202 13.30 57.66 18.20
N GLN A 203 13.00 58.83 17.61
CA GLN A 203 13.70 59.39 16.47
C GLN A 203 15.18 59.08 16.65
N VAL A 204 15.70 58.21 15.80
CA VAL A 204 17.13 58.04 15.68
C VAL A 204 17.63 59.33 15.04
N ALA A 205 18.70 59.92 15.56
CA ALA A 205 19.23 61.18 15.06
C ALA A 205 19.44 61.13 13.54
N GLU A 206 19.23 62.25 12.86
CA GLU A 206 19.35 62.35 11.40
C GLU A 206 20.73 61.83 10.95
N GLY A 207 20.74 60.83 10.07
CA GLY A 207 21.96 60.14 9.62
C GLY A 207 22.30 58.81 10.32
N LEU A 208 21.54 58.38 11.34
CA LEU A 208 21.70 57.08 12.01
C LEU A 208 20.62 56.06 11.58
N LEU A 209 20.92 54.77 11.72
CA LEU A 209 20.06 53.66 11.28
C LEU A 209 19.47 52.90 12.48
N ALA A 210 18.14 52.74 12.51
CA ALA A 210 17.44 51.95 13.51
C ALA A 210 17.29 50.49 13.05
N VAL A 211 17.77 49.53 13.83
CA VAL A 211 17.45 48.12 13.63
C VAL A 211 16.24 47.78 14.48
N ARG A 212 15.14 47.42 13.82
CA ARG A 212 13.81 47.27 14.45
C ARG A 212 13.35 45.82 14.41
N ALA A 213 12.55 45.43 15.41
CA ALA A 213 11.88 44.14 15.42
C ALA A 213 10.86 44.09 14.26
N PRO A 214 10.93 43.11 13.34
CA PRO A 214 10.04 43.02 12.19
C PRO A 214 8.62 42.56 12.56
N MET A 215 8.45 42.04 13.77
CA MET A 215 7.18 41.51 14.29
C MET A 215 7.20 41.50 15.83
N PRO A 216 6.05 41.35 16.50
CA PRO A 216 6.03 41.13 17.94
C PRO A 216 6.76 39.83 18.29
N ALA A 217 7.78 39.91 19.13
CA ALA A 217 8.66 38.79 19.44
C ALA A 217 9.34 38.97 20.79
N LYS A 218 9.84 37.89 21.39
CA LYS A 218 10.72 37.94 22.55
C LYS A 218 12.17 38.05 22.09
N LEU A 219 12.96 38.98 22.62
CA LEU A 219 14.39 39.04 22.34
C LEU A 219 15.11 37.90 23.08
N VAL A 220 15.72 36.96 22.37
CA VAL A 220 16.37 35.77 22.94
C VAL A 220 17.87 35.98 23.14
N GLN A 221 18.50 36.69 22.21
CA GLN A 221 19.94 36.84 22.16
C GLN A 221 20.30 38.15 21.46
N ILE A 222 21.40 38.77 21.90
CA ILE A 222 22.04 39.89 21.22
C ILE A 222 23.49 39.48 20.99
N ASP A 223 23.93 39.54 19.73
CA ASP A 223 25.22 39.01 19.28
C ASP A 223 26.29 40.10 19.14
N VAL A 224 25.93 41.36 19.39
CA VAL A 224 26.77 42.54 19.20
C VAL A 224 26.75 43.44 20.43
N ALA A 225 27.88 44.10 20.70
CA ALA A 225 28.03 45.08 21.76
C ALA A 225 28.14 46.51 21.21
N VAL A 226 27.77 47.50 22.02
CA VAL A 226 28.02 48.92 21.72
C VAL A 226 29.51 49.14 21.41
N GLY A 227 29.79 49.81 20.30
CA GLY A 227 31.12 50.05 19.76
C GLY A 227 31.58 49.06 18.69
N ASN A 228 30.88 47.93 18.48
CA ASN A 228 31.22 46.97 17.42
C ASN A 228 30.91 47.55 16.03
N VAL A 229 31.82 47.33 15.08
CA VAL A 229 31.59 47.59 13.65
C VAL A 229 31.07 46.31 13.01
N VAL A 230 29.91 46.38 12.37
CA VAL A 230 29.23 45.23 11.76
C VAL A 230 29.08 45.45 10.24
N PRO A 231 29.41 44.46 9.40
CA PRO A 231 29.14 44.54 7.97
C PRO A 231 27.65 44.36 7.67
N GLN A 232 27.22 44.77 6.47
CA GLN A 232 25.88 44.43 5.96
C GLN A 232 25.68 42.90 5.99
N GLY A 233 24.52 42.45 6.45
CA GLY A 233 24.19 41.03 6.61
C GLY A 233 24.74 40.37 7.88
N ALA A 234 25.44 41.11 8.76
CA ALA A 234 25.85 40.58 10.06
C ALA A 234 24.63 40.24 10.93
N GLN A 235 24.71 39.14 11.68
CA GLN A 235 23.73 38.80 12.71
C GLN A 235 23.92 39.72 13.90
N LEU A 236 22.82 40.32 14.35
CA LEU A 236 22.80 41.31 15.41
C LEU A 236 22.09 40.81 16.67
N ALA A 237 20.99 40.09 16.49
CA ALA A 237 20.17 39.57 17.58
C ALA A 237 19.28 38.41 17.10
N VAL A 238 18.72 37.64 18.03
CA VAL A 238 17.75 36.56 17.76
C VAL A 238 16.44 36.87 18.49
N LEU A 239 15.33 36.77 17.77
CA LEU A 239 13.97 36.99 18.23
C LEU A 239 13.17 35.69 18.21
N GLU A 240 12.44 35.36 19.28
CA GLU A 240 11.51 34.23 19.32
C GLU A 240 10.08 34.72 19.11
N ALA A 241 9.45 34.26 18.02
CA ALA A 241 8.05 34.50 17.71
C ALA A 241 7.42 33.18 17.24
N MET A 242 6.23 32.85 17.75
CA MET A 242 5.46 31.67 17.33
C MET A 242 6.25 30.34 17.37
N LYS A 243 7.06 30.11 18.40
CA LYS A 243 7.96 28.94 18.59
C LYS A 243 9.11 28.84 17.58
N MET A 244 9.40 29.91 16.84
CA MET A 244 10.48 29.98 15.86
C MET A 244 11.44 31.12 16.20
N GLU A 245 12.74 30.87 16.07
CA GLU A 245 13.78 31.88 16.19
C GLU A 245 13.99 32.60 14.84
N HIS A 246 14.04 33.93 14.89
CA HIS A 246 14.23 34.82 13.75
C HIS A 246 15.48 35.66 13.99
N VAL A 247 16.42 35.61 13.06
CA VAL A 247 17.68 36.35 13.16
C VAL A 247 17.48 37.77 12.64
N LEU A 248 17.82 38.76 13.46
CA LEU A 248 17.93 40.17 13.06
C LEU A 248 19.28 40.41 12.39
N LEU A 249 19.27 40.81 11.12
CA LEU A 249 20.46 41.09 10.32
C LEU A 249 20.68 42.60 10.14
N ALA A 250 21.94 43.02 10.04
CA ALA A 250 22.31 44.39 9.71
C ALA A 250 21.94 44.71 8.25
N GLN A 251 21.07 45.70 8.03
CA GLN A 251 20.65 46.08 6.67
C GLN A 251 21.74 46.84 5.89
N SER A 252 22.72 47.41 6.58
CA SER A 252 23.91 48.05 5.99
C SER A 252 25.08 47.96 6.98
N ALA A 253 26.30 48.26 6.49
CA ALA A 253 27.47 48.31 7.35
C ALA A 253 27.40 49.53 8.30
N GLY A 254 27.74 49.32 9.56
CA GLY A 254 27.71 50.41 10.53
C GLY A 254 28.29 50.04 11.89
N LYS A 255 28.49 51.04 12.72
CA LYS A 255 28.96 50.87 14.10
C LYS A 255 27.78 50.87 15.07
N VAL A 256 27.67 49.87 15.93
CA VAL A 256 26.63 49.80 16.97
C VAL A 256 26.86 50.93 17.98
N LEU A 257 25.92 51.88 18.04
CA LEU A 257 25.99 53.00 18.99
C LEU A 257 25.22 52.71 20.27
N GLU A 258 24.07 52.06 20.16
CA GLU A 258 23.18 51.80 21.28
C GLU A 258 22.48 50.47 21.10
N VAL A 259 22.29 49.73 22.20
CA VAL A 259 21.36 48.60 22.29
C VAL A 259 20.24 49.03 23.23
N ARG A 260 19.00 49.04 22.75
CA ARG A 260 17.85 49.65 23.44
C ARG A 260 16.89 48.63 24.06
N CYS A 261 17.19 47.34 23.95
CA CYS A 261 16.37 46.26 24.47
C CYS A 261 17.22 45.26 25.26
N GLU A 262 16.62 44.62 26.26
CA GLU A 262 17.27 43.59 27.08
C GLU A 262 16.88 42.20 26.60
N VAL A 263 17.83 41.26 26.63
CA VAL A 263 17.54 39.83 26.39
C VAL A 263 16.47 39.36 27.38
N GLY A 264 15.43 38.71 26.87
CA GLY A 264 14.26 38.23 27.60
C GLY A 264 13.04 39.15 27.48
N SER A 265 13.19 40.38 26.99
CA SER A 265 12.10 41.34 26.83
C SER A 265 11.17 41.01 25.66
N TYR A 266 9.89 41.38 25.79
CA TYR A 266 8.92 41.30 24.68
C TYR A 266 8.92 42.61 23.91
N LEU A 267 9.15 42.51 22.61
CA LEU A 267 9.20 43.60 21.66
C LEU A 267 7.89 43.64 20.89
N THR A 268 7.36 44.84 20.68
CA THR A 268 6.30 45.07 19.70
C THR A 268 6.90 45.16 18.30
N GLU A 269 6.06 45.01 17.28
CA GLU A 269 6.46 45.33 15.90
C GLU A 269 7.05 46.75 15.83
N ALA A 270 8.11 46.90 15.04
CA ALA A 270 8.87 48.13 14.85
C ALA A 270 9.62 48.68 16.09
N ALA A 271 9.62 47.98 17.22
CA ALA A 271 10.42 48.36 18.39
C ALA A 271 11.93 48.41 18.01
N VAL A 272 12.61 49.50 18.37
CA VAL A 272 14.04 49.67 18.07
C VAL A 272 14.86 48.79 18.99
N VAL A 273 15.54 47.79 18.42
CA VAL A 273 16.41 46.86 19.15
C VAL A 273 17.79 47.47 19.39
N LEU A 274 18.35 48.11 18.37
CA LEU A 274 19.66 48.77 18.42
C LEU A 274 19.80 49.85 17.34
N VAL A 275 20.79 50.72 17.50
CA VAL A 275 21.09 51.86 16.61
C VAL A 275 22.49 51.69 16.01
N LEU A 276 22.60 51.89 14.70
CA LEU A 276 23.85 51.86 13.94
C LEU A 276 24.20 53.25 13.39
N GLU A 277 25.47 53.61 13.46
CA GLU A 277 26.08 54.69 12.67
C GLU A 277 26.49 54.13 11.30
N PRO A 278 25.92 54.58 10.18
CA PRO A 278 26.30 54.08 8.85
C PRO A 278 27.76 54.42 8.54
N MET A 279 28.49 53.45 7.98
CA MET A 279 29.88 53.61 7.56
C MET A 279 30.01 53.34 6.06
N GLU A 280 30.86 54.11 5.35
CA GLU A 280 31.16 53.84 3.94
C GLU A 280 31.92 52.51 3.78
N ALA A 281 31.65 51.82 2.68
CA ALA A 281 32.09 50.46 2.35
C ALA A 281 33.60 50.34 2.02
N ALA A 282 34.47 51.02 2.78
CA ALA A 282 35.92 51.01 2.62
C ALA A 282 36.61 50.39 3.85
N ASP A 283 36.20 49.17 4.19
CA ASP A 283 37.02 48.12 4.81
C ASP A 283 36.14 46.87 4.83
N GLN A 284 35.80 46.40 3.62
CA GLN A 284 35.18 45.09 3.46
C GLN A 284 36.23 44.03 3.79
N ALA A 285 36.34 43.66 5.07
CA ALA A 285 36.52 42.26 5.37
C ALA A 285 35.27 41.58 4.82
N THR A 286 35.34 41.18 3.54
CA THR A 286 34.40 40.27 2.92
C THR A 286 34.21 39.17 3.94
N ARG A 287 33.05 39.13 4.58
CA ARG A 287 32.60 37.89 5.18
C ARG A 287 32.56 37.00 3.95
N GLU A 288 33.58 36.16 3.78
CA GLU A 288 33.31 34.83 3.28
C GLU A 288 32.10 34.43 4.13
N GLU A 289 30.92 34.46 3.51
CA GLU A 289 29.97 33.42 3.81
C GLU A 289 30.83 32.17 3.67
N THR A 290 31.39 31.69 4.79
CA THR A 290 31.75 30.30 4.94
C THR A 290 30.42 29.62 4.65
N LEU A 291 30.17 29.38 3.35
CA LEU A 291 29.22 28.42 2.86
C LEU A 291 29.51 27.23 3.75
N ALA A 292 28.59 26.98 4.68
CA ALA A 292 28.78 25.94 5.67
C ALA A 292 29.22 24.72 4.88
N ASP A 293 30.39 24.20 5.21
CA ASP A 293 30.99 23.11 4.45
C ASP A 293 29.91 22.02 4.29
N LEU A 294 29.48 21.79 3.06
CA LEU A 294 28.34 20.93 2.75
C LEU A 294 28.63 19.48 3.16
N ASP A 295 29.91 19.14 3.34
CA ASP A 295 30.39 17.86 3.81
C ASP A 295 30.52 17.79 5.34
N THR A 296 30.35 18.92 6.05
CA THR A 296 30.35 18.94 7.52
C THR A 296 29.17 18.15 8.06
N ILE A 297 29.51 17.06 8.75
CA ILE A 297 28.52 16.16 9.34
C ILE A 297 28.08 16.73 10.69
N ARG A 298 26.84 17.20 10.75
CA ARG A 298 26.23 17.64 12.02
C ARG A 298 26.15 16.49 13.03
N ALA A 299 26.19 16.82 14.32
CA ALA A 299 26.15 15.82 15.39
C ALA A 299 24.86 14.96 15.39
N ASP A 300 23.72 15.52 15.01
CA ASP A 300 22.45 14.79 14.87
C ASP A 300 22.48 13.79 13.70
N LEU A 301 23.07 14.19 12.56
CA LEU A 301 23.31 13.33 11.41
C LEU A 301 24.32 12.23 11.74
N GLN A 302 25.42 12.56 12.44
CA GLN A 302 26.39 11.56 12.88
C GLN A 302 25.74 10.54 13.80
N LYS A 303 24.96 10.98 14.81
CA LYS A 303 24.18 10.09 15.68
C LYS A 303 23.29 9.17 14.85
N THR A 304 22.65 9.69 13.80
CA THR A 304 21.78 8.89 12.91
C THR A 304 22.58 7.87 12.11
N ARG A 305 23.75 8.24 11.56
CA ARG A 305 24.68 7.33 10.87
C ARG A 305 25.16 6.24 11.81
N ASP A 306 25.49 6.57 13.06
CA ASP A 306 25.89 5.60 14.08
C ASP A 306 24.78 4.59 14.40
N ARG A 307 23.49 5.02 14.39
CA ARG A 307 22.37 4.07 14.54
C ARG A 307 22.23 3.15 13.32
N HIS A 308 22.38 3.69 12.11
CA HIS A 308 22.29 2.90 10.87
C HIS A 308 23.46 1.92 10.70
N ALA A 309 24.62 2.23 11.27
CA ALA A 309 25.79 1.36 11.21
C ALA A 309 25.48 -0.07 11.70
N TRP A 310 24.69 -0.22 12.76
CA TRP A 310 24.27 -1.52 13.31
C TRP A 310 23.35 -2.33 12.40
N LEU A 311 22.82 -1.74 11.33
CA LEU A 311 22.00 -2.43 10.36
C LEU A 311 22.84 -3.15 9.31
N LEU A 312 24.08 -2.69 9.08
CA LEU A 312 24.97 -3.19 8.04
C LEU A 312 25.60 -4.52 8.45
N ASP A 313 25.68 -5.45 7.50
CA ASP A 313 26.28 -6.78 7.72
C ASP A 313 27.77 -6.68 8.11
N ASP A 314 28.50 -5.71 7.56
CA ASP A 314 29.91 -5.44 7.89
C ASP A 314 30.12 -5.17 9.38
N ASN A 315 29.14 -4.54 10.03
CA ASN A 315 29.18 -4.24 11.47
C ASN A 315 28.58 -5.36 12.33
N ARG A 316 28.22 -6.49 11.70
CA ARG A 316 27.65 -7.70 12.33
C ARG A 316 28.41 -8.97 11.94
N ALA A 317 29.70 -8.83 11.60
CA ALA A 317 30.55 -9.88 11.04
C ALA A 317 30.49 -11.24 11.77
N ALA A 318 30.40 -11.25 13.11
CA ALA A 318 30.31 -12.49 13.88
C ALA A 318 29.01 -13.27 13.64
N ALA A 319 27.87 -12.57 13.48
CA ALA A 319 26.59 -13.20 13.17
C ALA A 319 26.56 -13.69 11.72
N VAL A 320 27.05 -12.84 10.79
CA VAL A 320 27.14 -13.13 9.36
C VAL A 320 28.04 -14.34 9.11
N SER A 321 29.22 -14.40 9.74
CA SER A 321 30.13 -15.55 9.62
C SER A 321 29.50 -16.86 10.09
N LYS A 322 28.73 -16.84 11.19
CA LYS A 322 27.98 -18.03 11.67
C LYS A 322 26.88 -18.45 10.71
N ARG A 323 26.24 -17.49 10.03
CA ARG A 323 25.20 -17.72 9.03
C ARG A 323 25.81 -18.35 7.77
N HIS A 324 26.89 -17.77 7.23
CA HIS A 324 27.62 -18.30 6.08
C HIS A 324 28.21 -19.69 6.34
N ALA A 325 28.73 -19.95 7.54
CA ALA A 325 29.26 -21.28 7.92
C ALA A 325 28.19 -22.39 7.89
N ARG A 326 26.90 -22.04 7.92
CA ARG A 326 25.77 -22.96 7.77
C ARG A 326 25.21 -23.00 6.34
N GLY A 327 25.88 -22.36 5.39
CA GLY A 327 25.48 -22.30 3.98
C GLY A 327 24.37 -21.31 3.68
N GLY A 328 23.94 -20.50 4.65
CA GLY A 328 22.89 -19.51 4.45
C GLY A 328 23.45 -18.09 4.26
N ARG A 329 22.70 -17.24 3.58
CA ARG A 329 22.91 -15.81 3.36
C ARG A 329 22.19 -14.96 4.41
N SER A 330 22.60 -13.72 4.60
CA SER A 330 21.88 -12.75 5.41
C SER A 330 20.60 -12.29 4.70
N ALA A 331 19.65 -11.73 5.47
CA ALA A 331 18.46 -11.11 4.91
C ALA A 331 18.81 -9.97 3.91
N ARG A 332 19.89 -9.22 4.17
CA ARG A 332 20.31 -8.11 3.31
C ARG A 332 21.02 -8.57 2.06
N GLU A 333 21.81 -9.65 2.12
CA GLU A 333 22.40 -10.28 0.93
C GLU A 333 21.32 -10.78 -0.02
N ASN A 334 20.26 -11.38 0.50
CA ASN A 334 19.12 -11.83 -0.31
C ASN A 334 18.35 -10.66 -0.94
N ILE A 335 18.09 -9.58 -0.18
CA ILE A 335 17.45 -8.37 -0.73
C ILE A 335 18.33 -7.72 -1.80
N ALA A 336 19.64 -7.63 -1.57
CA ALA A 336 20.59 -7.04 -2.53
C ALA A 336 20.71 -7.88 -3.81
N HIS A 337 20.57 -9.20 -3.73
CA HIS A 337 20.55 -10.07 -4.92
C HIS A 337 19.23 -9.96 -5.68
N LEU A 338 18.11 -9.81 -4.96
CA LEU A 338 16.77 -9.73 -5.54
C LEU A 338 16.52 -8.38 -6.24
N CYS A 339 16.83 -7.29 -5.56
CA CYS A 339 16.54 -5.93 -5.99
C CYS A 339 17.61 -5.39 -6.95
N ASP A 340 17.20 -4.57 -7.91
CA ASP A 340 18.13 -3.82 -8.77
C ASP A 340 18.97 -2.86 -7.90
N GLY A 341 20.24 -2.67 -8.28
CA GLY A 341 21.21 -1.89 -7.51
C GLY A 341 20.72 -0.48 -7.16
N GLY A 342 20.77 -0.14 -5.87
CA GLY A 342 20.37 1.18 -5.35
C GLY A 342 18.86 1.46 -5.35
N SER A 343 18.00 0.48 -5.69
CA SER A 343 16.55 0.68 -5.76
C SER A 343 15.81 0.52 -4.43
N PHE A 344 16.40 -0.19 -3.46
CA PHE A 344 15.71 -0.58 -2.23
C PHE A 344 15.62 0.57 -1.22
N ILE A 345 14.39 0.93 -0.86
CA ILE A 345 14.06 1.93 0.15
C ILE A 345 13.55 1.18 1.39
N GLU A 346 14.35 1.18 2.45
CA GLU A 346 14.03 0.47 3.69
C GLU A 346 13.09 1.27 4.60
N TYR A 347 12.08 0.60 5.15
CA TYR A 347 11.09 1.14 6.07
C TYR A 347 11.30 0.56 7.47
N GLY A 348 11.23 1.41 8.49
CA GLY A 348 11.36 0.98 9.89
C GLY A 348 12.74 0.37 10.22
N ALA A 349 13.79 0.81 9.53
CA ALA A 349 15.15 0.27 9.65
C ALA A 349 15.68 0.34 11.09
N LEU A 350 15.41 1.43 11.79
CA LEU A 350 15.86 1.68 13.17
C LEU A 350 14.99 1.03 14.27
N ALA A 351 14.05 0.16 13.91
CA ALA A 351 13.26 -0.58 14.88
C ALA A 351 14.16 -1.51 15.74
N ILE A 352 13.80 -1.65 17.02
CA ILE A 352 14.41 -2.56 18.00
C ILE A 352 13.31 -3.38 18.66
N ALA A 353 13.61 -4.53 19.24
CA ALA A 353 12.61 -5.37 19.90
C ALA A 353 11.92 -4.68 21.09
N ALA A 354 10.66 -5.04 21.33
CA ALA A 354 9.81 -4.51 22.40
C ALA A 354 10.17 -5.08 23.79
N GLN A 355 11.43 -4.93 24.18
CA GLN A 355 12.02 -5.54 25.38
C GLN A 355 12.80 -4.54 26.25
N THR A 356 12.52 -3.24 26.14
CA THR A 356 13.18 -2.15 26.89
C THR A 356 13.04 -2.29 28.41
N ARG A 357 12.02 -3.00 28.89
CA ARG A 357 11.85 -3.30 30.32
C ARG A 357 12.79 -4.38 30.87
N ARG A 358 13.48 -5.15 30.02
CA ARG A 358 14.36 -6.26 30.43
C ARG A 358 15.75 -6.25 29.80
N ARG A 359 16.01 -5.36 28.85
CA ARG A 359 17.29 -5.22 28.14
C ARG A 359 17.65 -3.74 28.04
N SER A 360 18.94 -3.44 28.08
CA SER A 360 19.41 -2.06 27.93
C SER A 360 19.25 -1.60 26.47
N LEU A 361 19.10 -0.29 26.26
CA LEU A 361 19.01 0.26 24.92
C LEU A 361 20.23 -0.10 24.05
N PRO A 362 21.50 0.05 24.50
CA PRO A 362 22.66 -0.37 23.71
C PRO A 362 22.65 -1.83 23.27
N ASP A 363 22.16 -2.73 24.14
CA ASP A 363 22.04 -4.15 23.82
C ASP A 363 20.95 -4.42 22.77
N LEU A 364 19.78 -3.79 22.91
CA LEU A 364 18.70 -3.89 21.92
C LEU A 364 19.13 -3.39 20.54
N ILE A 365 19.94 -2.33 20.52
CA ILE A 365 20.49 -1.75 19.30
C ILE A 365 21.36 -2.76 18.56
N ALA A 366 22.32 -3.37 19.27
CA ALA A 366 23.29 -4.26 18.68
C ALA A 366 22.67 -5.60 18.28
N ASN A 367 21.72 -6.10 19.06
CA ASN A 367 21.24 -7.48 18.96
C ASN A 367 19.81 -7.63 18.44
N THR A 368 19.08 -6.53 18.23
CA THR A 368 17.74 -6.55 17.61
C THR A 368 17.57 -5.56 16.46
N PRO A 369 18.57 -5.39 15.57
CA PRO A 369 18.47 -4.44 14.46
C PRO A 369 17.26 -4.75 13.57
N ALA A 370 16.56 -3.70 13.17
CA ALA A 370 15.32 -3.75 12.38
C ALA A 370 14.20 -4.64 12.98
N ASP A 371 14.28 -4.95 14.28
CA ASP A 371 13.46 -5.93 14.98
C ASP A 371 13.45 -7.34 14.34
N GLY A 372 14.54 -7.70 13.65
CA GLY A 372 14.69 -8.98 12.96
C GLY A 372 13.86 -9.13 11.70
N MET A 373 13.43 -8.03 11.08
CA MET A 373 12.76 -8.04 9.78
C MET A 373 13.15 -6.81 8.97
N VAL A 374 13.78 -7.02 7.82
CA VAL A 374 14.09 -5.96 6.84
C VAL A 374 12.89 -5.83 5.91
N THR A 375 12.35 -4.61 5.78
CA THR A 375 11.12 -4.36 5.00
C THR A 375 11.30 -3.13 4.14
N GLY A 376 10.83 -3.15 2.90
CA GLY A 376 10.90 -1.98 2.05
C GLY A 376 10.30 -2.16 0.67
N ILE A 377 10.54 -1.18 -0.20
CA ILE A 377 10.15 -1.23 -1.62
C ILE A 377 11.44 -1.14 -2.44
N GLY A 378 11.62 -2.05 -3.38
CA GLY A 378 12.71 -2.02 -4.36
C GLY A 378 12.16 -2.17 -5.78
N THR A 379 13.05 -2.31 -6.75
CA THR A 379 12.69 -2.78 -8.09
C THR A 379 13.31 -4.14 -8.36
N VAL A 380 12.61 -5.02 -9.08
CA VAL A 380 13.07 -6.33 -9.53
C VAL A 380 12.91 -6.41 -11.05
N ASN A 381 13.98 -6.76 -11.77
CA ASN A 381 14.03 -6.84 -13.22
C ASN A 381 13.85 -5.47 -13.95
N ALA A 382 14.23 -4.34 -13.35
CA ALA A 382 14.02 -3.02 -13.96
C ALA A 382 14.76 -2.85 -15.30
N GLY A 383 15.87 -3.56 -15.50
CA GLY A 383 16.57 -3.60 -16.78
C GLY A 383 15.75 -4.21 -17.93
N LEU A 384 14.78 -5.08 -17.61
CA LEU A 384 13.95 -5.77 -18.60
C LEU A 384 12.58 -5.09 -18.82
N PHE A 385 11.96 -4.59 -17.74
CA PHE A 385 10.56 -4.10 -17.78
C PHE A 385 10.40 -2.62 -17.43
N GLY A 386 11.50 -1.93 -17.12
CA GLY A 386 11.51 -0.54 -16.67
C GLY A 386 11.14 -0.39 -15.18
N LYS A 387 11.55 0.72 -14.57
CA LYS A 387 11.45 0.94 -13.12
C LYS A 387 10.03 0.84 -12.58
N GLU A 388 9.03 1.35 -13.31
CA GLU A 388 7.66 1.46 -12.80
C GLU A 388 6.96 0.11 -12.62
N LYS A 389 7.09 -0.78 -13.62
CA LYS A 389 6.54 -2.15 -13.61
C LYS A 389 7.36 -3.12 -12.77
N SER A 390 8.57 -2.70 -12.38
CA SER A 390 9.48 -3.49 -11.56
C SER A 390 9.37 -3.27 -10.07
N ARG A 391 8.58 -2.28 -9.62
CA ARG A 391 8.43 -2.02 -8.18
C ARG A 391 7.83 -3.21 -7.45
N CYS A 392 8.42 -3.56 -6.31
CA CYS A 392 8.02 -4.69 -5.50
C CYS A 392 8.24 -4.37 -4.01
N VAL A 393 7.29 -4.79 -3.18
CA VAL A 393 7.46 -4.81 -1.72
C VAL A 393 8.30 -6.04 -1.36
N VAL A 394 9.38 -5.84 -0.61
CA VAL A 394 10.25 -6.92 -0.15
C VAL A 394 10.27 -6.93 1.37
N MET A 395 10.07 -8.11 1.93
CA MET A 395 10.07 -8.38 3.37
C MET A 395 10.95 -9.59 3.64
N ALA A 396 11.95 -9.45 4.50
CA ALA A 396 12.85 -10.54 4.84
C ALA A 396 13.05 -10.62 6.35
N TYR A 397 12.65 -11.74 6.95
CA TYR A 397 13.03 -12.05 8.31
C TYR A 397 14.54 -12.30 8.39
N ASP A 398 15.18 -11.78 9.43
CA ASP A 398 16.60 -12.00 9.71
C ASP A 398 16.73 -13.08 10.80
N TYR A 399 17.05 -14.30 10.39
CA TYR A 399 17.20 -15.43 11.32
C TYR A 399 18.32 -15.21 12.36
N MET A 400 19.30 -14.33 12.07
CA MET A 400 20.35 -13.98 13.02
C MET A 400 19.84 -13.16 14.20
N VAL A 401 18.64 -12.57 14.10
CA VAL A 401 18.00 -11.76 15.14
C VAL A 401 16.84 -12.54 15.74
N LEU A 402 17.03 -13.04 16.97
CA LEU A 402 16.01 -13.75 17.73
C LEU A 402 15.33 -14.88 16.92
N ALA A 403 16.11 -15.61 16.11
CA ALA A 403 15.66 -16.72 15.25
C ALA A 403 14.56 -16.34 14.24
N GLY A 404 14.57 -15.09 13.74
CA GLY A 404 13.58 -14.62 12.75
C GLY A 404 12.14 -14.61 13.30
N THR A 405 11.98 -14.54 14.62
CA THR A 405 10.66 -14.60 15.27
C THR A 405 9.88 -13.29 15.10
N GLN A 406 8.55 -13.42 15.10
CA GLN A 406 7.60 -12.34 14.89
C GLN A 406 7.30 -11.63 16.21
N GLY A 407 7.82 -10.41 16.35
CA GLY A 407 7.68 -9.54 17.51
C GLY A 407 6.67 -8.42 17.28
N ALA A 408 6.47 -7.58 18.31
CA ALA A 408 5.46 -6.53 18.26
C ALA A 408 5.73 -5.49 17.16
N TRP A 409 6.98 -5.08 16.97
CA TRP A 409 7.32 -4.03 16.01
C TRP A 409 7.52 -4.58 14.61
N ASN A 410 8.08 -5.77 14.44
CA ASN A 410 8.16 -6.38 13.11
C ASN A 410 6.78 -6.78 12.55
N HIS A 411 5.79 -7.11 13.39
CA HIS A 411 4.38 -7.19 12.95
C HIS A 411 3.87 -5.84 12.43
N GLN A 412 4.12 -4.75 13.16
CA GLN A 412 3.72 -3.40 12.72
C GLN A 412 4.42 -2.98 11.41
N LYS A 413 5.69 -3.36 11.21
CA LYS A 413 6.42 -3.17 9.95
C LYS A 413 5.77 -3.98 8.82
N THR A 414 5.43 -5.23 9.08
CA THR A 414 4.75 -6.11 8.12
C THR A 414 3.42 -5.49 7.68
N ASP A 415 2.54 -5.15 8.63
CA ASP A 415 1.23 -4.56 8.36
C ASP A 415 1.34 -3.27 7.53
N ARG A 416 2.33 -2.42 7.82
CA ARG A 416 2.60 -1.21 7.04
C ARG A 416 2.96 -1.52 5.59
N MET A 417 3.77 -2.55 5.34
CA MET A 417 4.15 -2.97 3.99
C MET A 417 2.99 -3.61 3.23
N LEU A 418 2.18 -4.44 3.90
CA LEU A 418 0.99 -5.04 3.30
C LEU A 418 -0.03 -3.97 2.88
N ALA A 419 -0.20 -2.94 3.71
CA ALA A 419 -1.03 -1.79 3.36
C ALA A 419 -0.50 -1.05 2.12
N LEU A 420 0.83 -0.86 1.99
CA LEU A 420 1.43 -0.26 0.80
C LEU A 420 1.30 -1.14 -0.44
N ALA A 421 1.48 -2.45 -0.30
CA ALA A 421 1.33 -3.41 -1.40
C ALA A 421 -0.07 -3.29 -2.03
N LEU A 422 -1.12 -3.22 -1.22
CA LEU A 422 -2.49 -3.01 -1.69
C LEU A 422 -2.73 -1.61 -2.24
N GLN A 423 -2.27 -0.58 -1.52
CA GLN A 423 -2.49 0.81 -1.93
C GLN A 423 -1.85 1.12 -3.29
N LEU A 424 -0.68 0.53 -3.56
CA LEU A 424 0.12 0.79 -4.76
C LEU A 424 0.03 -0.34 -5.79
N ASN A 425 -0.75 -1.39 -5.50
CA ASN A 425 -0.87 -2.61 -6.29
C ASN A 425 0.49 -3.24 -6.66
N LEU A 426 1.36 -3.42 -5.66
CA LEU A 426 2.72 -3.93 -5.83
C LEU A 426 2.82 -5.42 -5.49
N PRO A 427 3.53 -6.23 -6.31
CA PRO A 427 3.93 -7.59 -5.93
C PRO A 427 4.67 -7.61 -4.60
N VAL A 428 4.58 -8.75 -3.89
CA VAL A 428 5.24 -8.96 -2.59
C VAL A 428 6.19 -10.14 -2.67
N VAL A 429 7.44 -9.95 -2.22
CA VAL A 429 8.39 -11.03 -1.97
C VAL A 429 8.67 -11.14 -0.47
N LEU A 430 8.40 -12.30 0.11
CA LEU A 430 8.62 -12.62 1.51
C LEU A 430 9.72 -13.67 1.65
N PHE A 431 10.82 -13.35 2.33
CA PHE A 431 11.75 -14.35 2.87
C PHE A 431 11.27 -14.73 4.28
N ALA A 432 10.69 -15.93 4.39
CA ALA A 432 9.85 -16.34 5.53
C ALA A 432 10.61 -17.09 6.64
N GLU A 433 11.94 -17.22 6.58
CA GLU A 433 12.71 -17.97 7.57
C GLU A 433 12.49 -17.43 9.00
N GLY A 434 12.02 -18.28 9.91
CA GLY A 434 11.78 -17.89 11.30
C GLY A 434 10.93 -18.87 12.11
N GLY A 435 10.95 -18.66 13.44
CA GLY A 435 10.36 -19.57 14.42
C GLY A 435 8.95 -19.24 14.91
N GLY A 436 8.24 -18.30 14.29
CA GLY A 436 6.89 -17.88 14.71
C GLY A 436 6.87 -16.78 15.77
N GLY A 437 5.78 -16.71 16.53
CA GLY A 437 5.53 -15.63 17.50
C GLY A 437 6.58 -15.55 18.60
N ARG A 438 7.01 -14.33 18.92
CA ARG A 438 8.07 -14.07 19.90
C ARG A 438 7.49 -13.91 21.32
N PRO A 439 7.88 -14.75 22.29
CA PRO A 439 7.34 -14.71 23.65
C PRO A 439 7.96 -13.60 24.54
N GLY A 440 9.09 -13.01 24.13
CA GLY A 440 9.91 -12.15 24.99
C GLY A 440 9.55 -10.65 25.02
N ASP A 441 8.56 -10.22 24.23
CA ASP A 441 8.23 -8.79 23.99
C ASP A 441 7.32 -8.21 25.09
N ILE A 442 7.92 -7.85 26.22
CA ILE A 442 7.23 -7.45 27.46
C ILE A 442 6.84 -5.96 27.57
N ASP A 443 7.21 -5.14 26.59
CA ASP A 443 6.88 -3.71 26.61
C ASP A 443 5.41 -3.44 26.26
N LYS A 444 4.79 -4.36 25.50
CA LYS A 444 3.37 -4.30 25.15
C LYS A 444 2.57 -5.14 26.15
N PRO A 445 1.52 -4.60 26.80
CA PRO A 445 0.63 -5.37 27.65
C PRO A 445 -0.29 -6.23 26.77
N ILE A 446 0.22 -7.39 26.34
CA ILE A 446 -0.50 -8.35 25.51
C ILE A 446 -0.97 -9.50 26.40
N VAL A 447 -2.25 -9.86 26.30
CA VAL A 447 -2.78 -11.07 26.93
C VAL A 447 -2.49 -12.29 26.05
N ALA A 448 -3.09 -12.35 24.86
CA ALA A 448 -2.93 -13.48 23.94
C ALA A 448 -2.35 -13.10 22.57
N GLY A 449 -2.40 -11.82 22.17
CA GLY A 449 -1.88 -11.35 20.87
C GLY A 449 -2.71 -11.78 19.64
N LEU A 450 -3.89 -12.36 19.86
CA LEU A 450 -4.76 -12.90 18.80
C LEU A 450 -5.54 -11.83 18.02
N ASN A 451 -5.46 -10.57 18.43
CA ASN A 451 -6.00 -9.43 17.70
C ASN A 451 -5.02 -8.86 16.67
N ASN A 452 -3.91 -9.56 16.42
CA ASN A 452 -3.00 -9.22 15.33
C ASN A 452 -3.68 -9.43 13.96
N HIS A 453 -3.48 -8.48 13.04
CA HIS A 453 -4.10 -8.50 11.71
C HIS A 453 -3.17 -8.98 10.59
N THR A 454 -1.87 -9.17 10.85
CA THR A 454 -0.87 -9.49 9.82
C THR A 454 -1.28 -10.66 8.93
N PHE A 455 -1.68 -11.79 9.51
CA PHE A 455 -2.01 -13.00 8.74
C PHE A 455 -3.21 -12.78 7.81
N ARG A 456 -4.26 -12.10 8.29
CA ARG A 456 -5.43 -11.73 7.49
C ARG A 456 -5.04 -10.74 6.39
N GLN A 457 -4.24 -9.73 6.70
CA GLN A 457 -3.82 -8.72 5.72
C GLN A 457 -2.94 -9.33 4.63
N PHE A 458 -2.06 -10.26 4.99
CA PHE A 458 -1.21 -10.98 4.04
C PHE A 458 -2.05 -11.86 3.12
N ALA A 459 -2.96 -12.67 3.68
CA ALA A 459 -3.86 -13.50 2.89
C ALA A 459 -4.78 -12.68 1.98
N ALA A 460 -5.15 -11.45 2.38
CA ALA A 460 -5.96 -10.54 1.56
C ALA A 460 -5.25 -9.96 0.33
N LEU A 461 -3.95 -10.24 0.15
CA LEU A 461 -3.21 -9.98 -1.09
C LEU A 461 -3.50 -11.00 -2.18
N SER A 462 -3.88 -12.24 -1.80
CA SER A 462 -4.16 -13.32 -2.74
C SER A 462 -5.21 -12.89 -3.77
N GLY A 463 -4.91 -13.13 -5.04
CA GLY A 463 -5.74 -12.73 -6.17
C GLY A 463 -5.67 -11.24 -6.55
N LYS A 464 -4.88 -10.41 -5.86
CA LYS A 464 -4.75 -8.97 -6.17
C LYS A 464 -3.38 -8.58 -6.69
N VAL A 465 -2.33 -9.11 -6.07
CA VAL A 465 -0.93 -8.88 -6.46
C VAL A 465 -0.19 -10.21 -6.42
N PRO A 466 0.84 -10.44 -7.27
CA PRO A 466 1.68 -11.62 -7.15
C PRO A 466 2.38 -11.69 -5.79
N VAL A 467 2.25 -12.81 -5.08
CA VAL A 467 2.89 -13.04 -3.78
C VAL A 467 3.87 -14.21 -3.87
N VAL A 468 5.15 -13.93 -3.62
CA VAL A 468 6.24 -14.91 -3.64
C VAL A 468 6.73 -15.16 -2.22
N GLY A 469 6.64 -16.41 -1.79
CA GLY A 469 7.20 -16.88 -0.53
C GLY A 469 8.52 -17.62 -0.77
N ILE A 470 9.59 -17.21 -0.09
CA ILE A 470 10.91 -17.83 -0.17
C ILE A 470 11.30 -18.34 1.21
N VAL A 471 11.80 -19.58 1.29
CA VAL A 471 12.30 -20.15 2.54
C VAL A 471 13.61 -20.88 2.34
N HIS A 472 14.59 -20.53 3.17
CA HIS A 472 15.76 -21.33 3.49
C HIS A 472 15.75 -21.65 4.98
N GLY A 473 16.14 -22.86 5.36
CA GLY A 473 16.17 -23.26 6.76
C GLY A 473 14.77 -23.42 7.37
N ARG A 474 14.57 -22.90 8.58
CA ARG A 474 13.41 -23.25 9.42
C ARG A 474 12.29 -22.21 9.28
N CYS A 475 11.08 -22.64 8.96
CA CYS A 475 9.90 -21.78 8.85
C CYS A 475 8.73 -22.41 9.62
N PHE A 476 8.44 -21.87 10.81
CA PHE A 476 7.44 -22.44 11.71
C PHE A 476 6.35 -21.46 12.15
N ALA A 477 5.19 -22.01 12.49
CA ALA A 477 4.06 -21.28 13.05
C ALA A 477 3.65 -20.07 12.20
N GLY A 478 3.65 -18.86 12.75
CA GLY A 478 3.19 -17.67 12.02
C GLY A 478 4.03 -17.35 10.78
N ASN A 479 5.32 -17.72 10.74
CA ASN A 479 6.14 -17.59 9.53
C ASN A 479 5.62 -18.52 8.42
N ALA A 480 5.34 -19.78 8.76
CA ALA A 480 4.78 -20.76 7.84
C ALA A 480 3.36 -20.40 7.38
N ALA A 481 2.56 -19.78 8.25
CA ALA A 481 1.23 -19.28 7.91
C ALA A 481 1.28 -18.19 6.83
N LEU A 482 2.25 -17.26 6.89
CA LEU A 482 2.46 -16.28 5.83
C LEU A 482 2.93 -16.97 4.54
N LEU A 483 3.91 -17.87 4.66
CA LEU A 483 4.46 -18.61 3.52
C LEU A 483 3.37 -19.37 2.75
N GLY A 484 2.52 -20.13 3.45
CA GLY A 484 1.44 -20.93 2.86
C GLY A 484 0.30 -20.13 2.24
N CYS A 485 0.24 -18.81 2.47
CA CYS A 485 -0.69 -17.90 1.79
C CYS A 485 -0.09 -17.25 0.54
N SER A 486 1.12 -17.62 0.13
CA SER A 486 1.76 -17.11 -1.10
C SER A 486 1.22 -17.81 -2.34
N ASP A 487 1.26 -17.13 -3.49
CA ASP A 487 0.91 -17.74 -4.78
C ASP A 487 1.93 -18.83 -5.17
N VAL A 488 3.20 -18.60 -4.83
CA VAL A 488 4.29 -19.55 -5.04
C VAL A 488 5.18 -19.65 -3.80
N VAL A 489 5.53 -20.87 -3.42
CA VAL A 489 6.49 -21.22 -2.37
C VAL A 489 7.75 -21.77 -3.03
N ILE A 490 8.82 -20.98 -2.93
CA ILE A 490 10.18 -21.33 -3.35
C ILE A 490 10.96 -21.74 -2.11
N ALA A 491 11.43 -22.98 -2.06
CA ALA A 491 12.13 -23.51 -0.90
C ALA A 491 13.46 -24.12 -1.30
N THR A 492 14.48 -23.94 -0.47
CA THR A 492 15.74 -24.67 -0.62
C THR A 492 15.62 -26.11 -0.13
N GLU A 493 16.50 -27.00 -0.59
CA GLU A 493 16.59 -28.38 -0.08
C GLU A 493 16.82 -28.44 1.44
N ALA A 494 17.48 -27.44 2.02
CA ALA A 494 17.72 -27.35 3.46
C ALA A 494 16.50 -26.92 4.30
N SER A 495 15.35 -26.66 3.66
CA SER A 495 14.18 -26.07 4.32
C SER A 495 13.35 -27.08 5.12
N ASN A 496 12.79 -26.59 6.23
CA ASN A 496 11.84 -27.30 7.10
C ASN A 496 10.66 -26.38 7.39
N ILE A 497 9.46 -26.78 6.96
CA ILE A 497 8.26 -25.93 6.96
C ILE A 497 7.18 -26.62 7.80
N GLY A 498 6.59 -25.93 8.78
CA GLY A 498 5.50 -26.52 9.57
C GLY A 498 4.66 -25.51 10.35
N MET A 499 3.38 -25.82 10.55
CA MET A 499 2.51 -24.97 11.38
C MET A 499 2.89 -24.94 12.86
N SER A 500 3.74 -25.87 13.31
CA SER A 500 4.22 -25.95 14.68
C SER A 500 5.72 -26.18 14.69
N GLY A 501 6.46 -25.40 15.50
CA GLY A 501 7.87 -25.68 15.79
C GLY A 501 8.03 -26.68 16.95
N PRO A 502 9.27 -27.14 17.25
CA PRO A 502 9.51 -28.17 18.26
C PRO A 502 8.88 -27.87 19.62
N ALA A 503 9.03 -26.64 20.13
CA ALA A 503 8.50 -26.25 21.43
C ALA A 503 6.96 -26.31 21.49
N MET A 504 6.26 -26.06 20.37
CA MET A 504 4.80 -26.14 20.31
C MET A 504 4.33 -27.60 20.26
N ILE A 505 5.06 -28.48 19.57
CA ILE A 505 4.76 -29.91 19.50
C ILE A 505 4.95 -30.57 20.88
N GLU A 506 6.09 -30.27 21.52
CA GLU A 506 6.39 -30.77 22.86
C GLU A 506 5.39 -30.21 23.89
N GLY A 507 5.08 -28.91 23.83
CA GLY A 507 4.07 -28.29 24.68
C GLY A 507 2.66 -28.87 24.50
N GLY A 508 2.37 -29.47 23.34
CA GLY A 508 1.13 -30.21 23.06
C GLY A 508 1.15 -31.68 23.50
N GLY A 509 2.24 -32.16 24.09
CA GLY A 509 2.37 -33.55 24.55
C GLY A 509 2.61 -34.58 23.43
N LEU A 510 2.99 -34.13 22.23
CA LEU A 510 3.15 -34.99 21.05
C LEU A 510 4.56 -35.59 20.90
N GLY A 511 5.42 -35.34 21.88
CA GLY A 511 6.81 -35.81 21.92
C GLY A 511 7.83 -34.73 21.53
N THR A 512 9.10 -35.09 21.58
CA THR A 512 10.23 -34.21 21.26
C THR A 512 10.77 -34.53 19.87
N TYR A 513 10.89 -33.50 19.04
CA TYR A 513 11.41 -33.61 17.68
C TYR A 513 12.48 -32.56 17.44
N THR A 514 13.46 -32.90 16.62
CA THR A 514 14.38 -31.92 16.05
C THR A 514 13.67 -31.10 14.96
N PRO A 515 14.06 -29.84 14.73
CA PRO A 515 13.53 -29.03 13.63
C PRO A 515 13.58 -29.73 12.27
N GLU A 516 14.62 -30.52 12.02
CA GLU A 516 14.86 -31.25 10.77
C GLU A 516 13.89 -32.43 10.55
N GLN A 517 13.14 -32.82 11.57
CA GLN A 517 12.08 -33.83 11.47
C GLN A 517 10.71 -33.21 11.15
N ILE A 518 10.59 -31.88 11.13
CA ILE A 518 9.32 -31.17 11.00
C ILE A 518 9.21 -30.57 9.60
N GLY A 519 8.39 -31.22 8.77
CA GLY A 519 8.15 -30.85 7.38
C GLY A 519 9.42 -30.65 6.55
N PRO A 520 10.26 -31.70 6.39
CA PRO A 520 11.39 -31.67 5.46
C PRO A 520 10.96 -31.29 4.04
N SER A 521 11.85 -30.61 3.31
CA SER A 521 11.59 -30.09 1.97
C SER A 521 11.14 -31.15 0.95
N ASP A 522 11.65 -32.39 1.04
CA ASP A 522 11.26 -33.49 0.14
C ASP A 522 9.80 -33.93 0.37
N VAL A 523 9.37 -33.99 1.63
CA VAL A 523 7.98 -34.25 2.01
C VAL A 523 7.07 -33.12 1.54
N GLN A 524 7.48 -31.87 1.80
CA GLN A 524 6.71 -30.68 1.46
C GLN A 524 6.64 -30.43 -0.05
N SER A 525 7.60 -30.92 -0.83
CA SER A 525 7.53 -30.91 -2.29
C SER A 525 6.56 -31.96 -2.81
N ARG A 526 6.54 -33.16 -2.21
CA ARG A 526 5.65 -34.26 -2.63
C ARG A 526 4.19 -34.03 -2.30
N ASN A 527 3.88 -33.29 -1.24
CA ASN A 527 2.52 -33.00 -0.82
C ASN A 527 1.98 -31.66 -1.37
N GLY A 528 2.71 -30.98 -2.25
CA GLY A 528 2.26 -29.77 -2.93
C GLY A 528 2.43 -28.46 -2.15
N VAL A 529 3.02 -28.47 -0.96
CA VAL A 529 3.31 -27.24 -0.20
C VAL A 529 4.42 -26.40 -0.87
N ILE A 530 5.45 -27.05 -1.41
CA ILE A 530 6.53 -26.38 -2.14
C ILE A 530 6.24 -26.44 -3.64
N ASP A 531 6.14 -25.27 -4.27
CA ASP A 531 5.93 -25.16 -5.71
C ASP A 531 7.27 -25.28 -6.48
N ILE A 532 8.34 -24.67 -5.97
CA ILE A 532 9.68 -24.73 -6.59
C ILE A 532 10.71 -25.11 -5.52
N LEU A 533 11.31 -26.29 -5.68
CA LEU A 533 12.41 -26.77 -4.84
C LEU A 533 13.74 -26.46 -5.54
N VAL A 534 14.62 -25.73 -4.87
CA VAL A 534 15.93 -25.29 -5.38
C VAL A 534 17.05 -25.71 -4.43
N LYS A 535 18.30 -25.65 -4.89
CA LYS A 535 19.45 -26.08 -4.08
C LYS A 535 19.75 -25.10 -2.94
N ASP A 536 19.77 -23.81 -3.24
CA ASP A 536 20.22 -22.77 -2.31
C ASP A 536 19.48 -21.42 -2.49
N GLU A 537 19.79 -20.46 -1.62
CA GLU A 537 19.16 -19.14 -1.64
C GLU A 537 19.49 -18.31 -2.89
N ALA A 538 20.64 -18.55 -3.53
CA ALA A 538 20.98 -17.84 -4.76
C ALA A 538 20.03 -18.25 -5.88
N GLU A 539 19.84 -19.56 -6.04
CA GLU A 539 18.88 -20.12 -6.99
C GLU A 539 17.43 -19.72 -6.65
N ALA A 540 17.08 -19.66 -5.37
CA ALA A 540 15.75 -19.21 -4.93
C ALA A 540 15.43 -17.78 -5.38
N VAL A 541 16.40 -16.86 -5.28
CA VAL A 541 16.25 -15.47 -5.75
C VAL A 541 16.11 -15.42 -7.27
N VAL A 542 16.90 -16.19 -8.02
CA VAL A 542 16.78 -16.28 -9.49
C VAL A 542 15.40 -16.82 -9.89
N ALA A 543 14.91 -17.84 -9.21
CA ALA A 543 13.57 -18.38 -9.43
C ALA A 543 12.48 -17.34 -9.13
N ALA A 544 12.63 -16.55 -8.07
CA ALA A 544 11.71 -15.47 -7.72
C ALA A 544 11.71 -14.34 -8.78
N GLN A 545 12.88 -13.93 -9.25
CA GLN A 545 13.03 -12.95 -10.34
C GLN A 545 12.37 -13.46 -11.63
N LYS A 546 12.60 -14.73 -11.98
CA LYS A 546 11.99 -15.38 -13.15
C LYS A 546 10.47 -15.44 -13.01
N TYR A 547 9.97 -15.89 -11.85
CA TYR A 547 8.53 -15.95 -11.53
C TYR A 547 7.86 -14.58 -11.67
N LEU A 548 8.43 -13.53 -11.05
CA LEU A 548 7.87 -12.18 -11.17
C LEU A 548 7.83 -11.68 -12.62
N SER A 549 8.82 -12.05 -13.44
CA SER A 549 8.92 -11.59 -14.83
C SER A 549 7.66 -11.86 -15.65
N TYR A 550 6.97 -12.98 -15.42
CA TYR A 550 5.76 -13.35 -16.19
C TYR A 550 4.60 -12.36 -15.98
N PHE A 551 4.60 -11.64 -14.85
CA PHE A 551 3.56 -10.68 -14.47
C PHE A 551 3.97 -9.22 -14.74
N GLN A 552 5.17 -8.98 -15.28
CA GLN A 552 5.71 -7.64 -15.56
C GLN A 552 5.52 -7.18 -17.01
N GLY A 553 5.03 -8.08 -17.87
CA GLY A 553 4.73 -7.82 -19.28
C GLY A 553 5.51 -8.72 -20.26
N PRO A 554 5.44 -8.42 -21.57
CA PRO A 554 6.15 -9.19 -22.59
C PRO A 554 7.65 -8.94 -22.55
N ALA A 555 8.44 -9.97 -22.85
CA ALA A 555 9.88 -9.84 -23.07
C ALA A 555 10.15 -9.36 -24.50
N ALA A 556 11.02 -8.37 -24.66
CA ALA A 556 11.33 -7.78 -25.97
C ALA A 556 12.24 -8.67 -26.84
N GLN A 557 13.10 -9.46 -26.20
CA GLN A 557 14.02 -10.38 -26.85
C GLN A 557 13.65 -11.80 -26.47
N TRP A 558 13.65 -12.69 -27.46
CA TRP A 558 13.35 -14.10 -27.30
C TRP A 558 13.99 -14.90 -28.43
N GLU A 559 14.27 -16.16 -28.14
CA GLU A 559 14.71 -17.17 -29.08
C GLU A 559 13.86 -18.42 -28.89
N CYS A 560 13.86 -19.33 -29.87
CA CYS A 560 13.19 -20.62 -29.74
C CYS A 560 13.95 -21.71 -30.49
N ALA A 561 13.70 -22.97 -30.11
CA ALA A 561 14.25 -24.11 -30.82
C ALA A 561 13.67 -24.24 -32.25
N ASP A 562 14.30 -25.07 -33.07
CA ASP A 562 13.73 -25.45 -34.38
C ASP A 562 12.43 -26.23 -34.20
N GLN A 563 11.31 -25.62 -34.58
CA GLN A 563 9.98 -26.18 -34.37
C GLN A 563 9.71 -27.45 -35.19
N ARG A 564 10.51 -27.75 -36.22
CA ARG A 564 10.42 -29.02 -36.97
C ARG A 564 10.66 -30.23 -36.08
N LEU A 565 11.37 -30.06 -34.96
CA LEU A 565 11.58 -31.12 -33.95
C LEU A 565 10.25 -31.60 -33.33
N LEU A 566 9.22 -30.74 -33.24
CA LEU A 566 7.92 -31.11 -32.69
C LEU A 566 7.20 -32.19 -33.50
N ARG A 567 7.46 -32.29 -34.81
CA ARG A 567 6.91 -33.34 -35.68
C ARG A 567 7.29 -34.76 -35.25
N HIS A 568 8.37 -34.89 -34.48
CA HIS A 568 8.90 -36.17 -34.01
C HIS A 568 8.83 -36.32 -32.49
N ALA A 569 8.27 -35.33 -31.78
CA ALA A 569 8.22 -35.33 -30.31
C ALA A 569 7.23 -36.38 -29.77
N VAL A 570 6.14 -36.64 -30.50
CA VAL A 570 5.15 -37.68 -30.18
C VAL A 570 5.37 -38.89 -31.09
N PRO A 571 5.60 -40.10 -30.53
CA PRO A 571 5.78 -41.31 -31.33
C PRO A 571 4.51 -41.71 -32.09
N GLU A 572 4.66 -42.14 -33.35
CA GLU A 572 3.57 -42.70 -34.16
C GLU A 572 2.97 -43.97 -33.53
N ASN A 573 3.78 -44.77 -32.82
CA ASN A 573 3.26 -45.88 -32.04
C ASN A 573 2.49 -45.32 -30.82
N ARG A 574 1.15 -45.39 -30.90
CA ARG A 574 0.21 -44.88 -29.88
C ARG A 574 0.46 -45.36 -28.45
N LEU A 575 1.08 -46.53 -28.28
CA LEU A 575 1.37 -47.10 -26.95
C LEU A 575 2.71 -46.61 -26.36
N ARG A 576 3.57 -45.97 -27.16
CA ARG A 576 4.88 -45.51 -26.72
C ARG A 576 4.78 -44.14 -26.04
N VAL A 577 5.26 -44.04 -24.81
CA VAL A 577 5.34 -42.77 -24.06
C VAL A 577 6.46 -41.87 -24.59
N TYR A 578 6.41 -40.59 -24.23
CA TYR A 578 7.40 -39.56 -24.56
C TYR A 578 7.57 -38.59 -23.38
N ASP A 579 8.62 -37.77 -23.39
CA ASP A 579 8.83 -36.75 -22.37
C ASP A 579 8.13 -35.45 -22.73
N ILE A 580 7.04 -35.13 -22.01
CA ILE A 580 6.28 -33.91 -22.20
C ILE A 580 7.10 -32.65 -21.89
N ARG A 581 8.10 -32.72 -20.99
CA ARG A 581 8.92 -31.55 -20.64
C ARG A 581 9.86 -31.19 -21.78
N ALA A 582 10.48 -32.19 -22.42
CA ALA A 582 11.31 -31.98 -23.61
C ALA A 582 10.49 -31.35 -24.76
N LEU A 583 9.24 -31.78 -24.94
CA LEU A 583 8.31 -31.18 -25.89
C LEU A 583 8.01 -29.72 -25.53
N MET A 584 7.65 -29.44 -24.27
CA MET A 584 7.39 -28.07 -23.79
C MET A 584 8.59 -27.15 -23.99
N HIS A 585 9.82 -27.60 -23.66
CA HIS A 585 11.05 -26.84 -23.91
C HIS A 585 11.28 -26.51 -25.39
N THR A 586 10.88 -27.41 -26.29
CA THR A 586 10.97 -27.17 -27.74
C THR A 586 9.91 -26.15 -28.19
N LEU A 587 8.71 -26.21 -27.61
CA LEU A 587 7.57 -25.37 -27.98
C LEU A 587 7.71 -23.91 -27.52
N VAL A 588 8.22 -23.68 -26.31
CA VAL A 588 8.27 -22.34 -25.70
C VAL A 588 9.57 -21.61 -26.05
N ASP A 589 9.66 -20.34 -25.69
CA ASP A 589 10.90 -19.57 -25.86
C ASP A 589 12.02 -20.18 -25.01
N THR A 590 13.25 -20.18 -25.54
CA THR A 590 14.44 -20.70 -24.85
C THR A 590 14.57 -20.09 -23.46
N ASP A 591 14.89 -20.92 -22.46
CA ASP A 591 15.01 -20.56 -21.04
C ASP A 591 13.78 -19.91 -20.39
N SER A 592 12.62 -19.90 -21.06
CA SER A 592 11.40 -19.30 -20.52
C SER A 592 10.56 -20.23 -19.66
N LEU A 593 10.78 -21.55 -19.71
CA LEU A 593 9.96 -22.51 -18.95
C LEU A 593 10.30 -22.48 -17.46
N LEU A 594 9.29 -22.34 -16.60
CA LEU A 594 9.37 -22.46 -15.14
C LEU A 594 8.27 -23.40 -14.66
N GLU A 595 8.61 -24.67 -14.41
CA GLU A 595 7.68 -25.68 -13.90
C GLU A 595 7.33 -25.42 -12.42
N LEU A 596 6.04 -25.55 -12.08
CA LEU A 596 5.51 -25.37 -10.73
C LEU A 596 4.98 -26.71 -10.18
N ARG A 597 5.14 -26.92 -8.87
CA ARG A 597 4.75 -28.13 -8.12
C ARG A 597 5.19 -29.41 -8.82
N ARG A 598 6.45 -29.48 -9.31
CA ARG A 598 6.96 -30.69 -9.99
C ARG A 598 6.82 -31.96 -9.15
N GLY A 599 6.97 -31.85 -7.83
CA GLY A 599 6.87 -32.97 -6.88
C GLY A 599 5.44 -33.47 -6.61
N TYR A 600 4.40 -32.73 -7.01
CA TYR A 600 3.00 -33.01 -6.68
C TYR A 600 2.13 -33.10 -7.95
N GLY A 601 1.09 -33.93 -7.93
CA GLY A 601 0.16 -34.08 -9.06
C GLY A 601 0.85 -34.42 -10.38
N ALA A 602 1.72 -35.44 -10.38
CA ALA A 602 2.64 -35.75 -11.48
C ALA A 602 1.96 -36.08 -12.82
N GLY A 603 0.65 -36.38 -12.82
CA GLY A 603 -0.17 -36.60 -14.02
C GLY A 603 -0.35 -35.37 -14.89
N ILE A 604 -0.23 -34.16 -14.33
CA ILE A 604 -0.27 -32.90 -15.08
C ILE A 604 0.92 -32.01 -14.70
N VAL A 605 1.68 -31.61 -15.71
CA VAL A 605 2.73 -30.58 -15.60
C VAL A 605 2.06 -29.21 -15.67
N THR A 606 2.35 -28.34 -14.71
CA THR A 606 1.97 -26.92 -14.75
C THR A 606 3.22 -26.08 -14.81
N ALA A 607 3.25 -25.08 -15.69
CA ALA A 607 4.43 -24.24 -15.87
C ALA A 607 4.07 -22.83 -16.35
N LEU A 608 4.85 -21.84 -15.95
CA LEU A 608 4.85 -20.52 -16.60
C LEU A 608 5.89 -20.52 -17.72
N ALA A 609 5.56 -19.92 -18.86
CA ALA A 609 6.43 -19.87 -20.02
C ALA A 609 6.25 -18.61 -20.84
N ARG A 610 7.02 -18.46 -21.92
CA ARG A 610 6.78 -17.45 -22.95
C ARG A 610 6.68 -18.05 -24.34
N VAL A 611 5.84 -17.46 -25.18
CA VAL A 611 5.79 -17.71 -26.62
C VAL A 611 5.90 -16.37 -27.34
N GLN A 612 7.01 -16.17 -28.05
CA GLN A 612 7.40 -14.90 -28.67
C GLN A 612 7.36 -13.72 -27.69
N GLY A 613 7.94 -13.92 -26.51
CA GLY A 613 8.02 -12.94 -25.43
C GLY A 613 6.75 -12.80 -24.59
N ARG A 614 5.60 -13.31 -25.03
CA ARG A 614 4.32 -13.21 -24.31
C ARG A 614 4.20 -14.29 -23.25
N ALA A 615 3.90 -13.91 -22.00
CA ALA A 615 3.76 -14.86 -20.90
C ALA A 615 2.48 -15.70 -21.02
N VAL A 616 2.58 -17.00 -20.76
CA VAL A 616 1.47 -17.96 -20.76
C VAL A 616 1.61 -18.95 -19.60
N GLY A 617 0.49 -19.41 -19.06
CA GLY A 617 0.44 -20.60 -18.22
C GLY A 617 0.24 -21.83 -19.09
N ILE A 618 0.98 -22.91 -18.84
CA ILE A 618 0.89 -24.17 -19.58
C ILE A 618 0.46 -25.29 -18.63
N MET A 619 -0.56 -26.05 -19.05
CA MET A 619 -0.96 -27.32 -18.45
C MET A 619 -0.72 -28.43 -19.46
N ALA A 620 -0.08 -29.52 -19.06
CA ALA A 620 0.20 -30.62 -19.98
C ALA A 620 0.07 -31.98 -19.31
N ASN A 621 -0.65 -32.92 -19.93
CA ASN A 621 -0.71 -34.29 -19.41
C ASN A 621 0.67 -34.96 -19.52
N ASN A 622 1.05 -35.71 -18.48
CA ASN A 622 2.30 -36.46 -18.46
C ASN A 622 2.04 -37.95 -18.77
N PRO A 623 2.28 -38.42 -20.01
CA PRO A 623 2.00 -39.80 -20.38
C PRO A 623 2.87 -40.83 -19.65
N THR A 624 3.98 -40.42 -19.00
CA THR A 624 4.79 -41.33 -18.18
C THR A 624 4.17 -41.62 -16.81
N HIS A 625 3.12 -40.89 -16.40
CA HIS A 625 2.38 -41.10 -15.16
C HIS A 625 0.98 -41.60 -15.48
N LEU A 626 0.67 -42.84 -15.09
CA LEU A 626 -0.66 -43.45 -15.30
C LEU A 626 -1.16 -43.36 -16.76
N GLY A 627 -0.24 -43.35 -17.73
CA GLY A 627 -0.58 -43.19 -19.14
C GLY A 627 -1.20 -41.83 -19.49
N GLY A 628 -1.04 -40.80 -18.65
CA GLY A 628 -1.63 -39.47 -18.82
C GLY A 628 -3.02 -39.31 -18.21
N ALA A 629 -3.50 -40.31 -17.46
CA ALA A 629 -4.77 -40.22 -16.73
C ALA A 629 -4.71 -39.15 -15.64
N ILE A 630 -5.86 -38.51 -15.38
CA ILE A 630 -5.96 -37.42 -14.41
C ILE A 630 -6.48 -37.99 -13.08
N ASP A 631 -5.61 -38.00 -12.06
CA ASP A 631 -5.90 -38.40 -10.69
C ASP A 631 -6.28 -37.19 -9.81
N VAL A 632 -6.57 -37.43 -8.52
CA VAL A 632 -7.04 -36.39 -7.58
C VAL A 632 -6.03 -35.25 -7.42
N ASP A 633 -4.74 -35.58 -7.31
CA ASP A 633 -3.69 -34.59 -7.11
C ASP A 633 -3.42 -33.77 -8.38
N ALA A 634 -3.44 -34.41 -9.56
CA ALA A 634 -3.31 -33.68 -10.82
C ALA A 634 -4.52 -32.76 -11.07
N ALA A 635 -5.72 -33.16 -10.66
CA ALA A 635 -6.93 -32.34 -10.77
C ALA A 635 -6.85 -31.10 -9.86
N ASP A 636 -6.46 -31.26 -8.60
CA ASP A 636 -6.29 -30.15 -7.65
C ASP A 636 -5.20 -29.18 -8.11
N LYS A 637 -4.03 -29.70 -8.51
CA LYS A 637 -2.93 -28.92 -9.06
C LYS A 637 -3.37 -28.09 -10.27
N SER A 638 -4.17 -28.69 -11.16
CA SER A 638 -4.70 -28.01 -12.35
C SER A 638 -5.70 -26.92 -11.99
N ALA A 639 -6.62 -27.20 -11.08
CA ALA A 639 -7.63 -26.24 -10.63
C ALA A 639 -6.97 -25.01 -9.99
N ARG A 640 -5.99 -25.19 -9.10
CA ARG A 640 -5.25 -24.06 -8.51
C ARG A 640 -4.45 -23.28 -9.55
N PHE A 641 -3.79 -23.97 -10.48
CA PHE A 641 -3.00 -23.30 -11.53
C PHE A 641 -3.86 -22.45 -12.47
N MET A 642 -5.07 -22.92 -12.81
CA MET A 642 -6.06 -22.12 -13.55
C MET A 642 -6.47 -20.87 -12.77
N GLN A 643 -6.69 -20.97 -11.44
CA GLN A 643 -6.98 -19.79 -10.60
C GLN A 643 -5.81 -18.79 -10.55
N LEU A 644 -4.57 -19.28 -10.47
CA LEU A 644 -3.38 -18.43 -10.51
C LEU A 644 -3.30 -17.64 -11.82
N CYS A 645 -3.52 -18.31 -12.95
CA CYS A 645 -3.49 -17.67 -14.26
C CYS A 645 -4.63 -16.66 -14.41
N GLU A 646 -5.84 -17.00 -13.99
CA GLU A 646 -7.00 -16.10 -13.99
C GLU A 646 -6.75 -14.84 -13.15
N ALA A 647 -6.29 -15.01 -11.91
CA ALA A 647 -6.09 -13.92 -10.96
C ALA A 647 -5.10 -12.86 -11.49
N HIS A 648 -4.05 -13.32 -12.18
CA HIS A 648 -2.97 -12.46 -12.66
C HIS A 648 -3.01 -12.21 -14.18
N GLY A 649 -4.10 -12.58 -14.84
CA GLY A 649 -4.36 -12.25 -16.24
C GLY A 649 -3.47 -12.98 -17.26
N LEU A 650 -3.01 -14.19 -16.94
CA LEU A 650 -2.20 -15.00 -17.85
C LEU A 650 -3.08 -15.91 -18.72
N PRO A 651 -2.93 -15.86 -20.06
CA PRO A 651 -3.52 -16.85 -20.96
C PRO A 651 -3.05 -18.27 -20.64
N ILE A 652 -3.93 -19.24 -20.83
CA ILE A 652 -3.67 -20.66 -20.56
C ILE A 652 -3.54 -21.43 -21.87
N VAL A 653 -2.50 -22.26 -21.98
CA VAL A 653 -2.28 -23.23 -23.06
C VAL A 653 -2.35 -24.64 -22.49
N SER A 654 -3.29 -25.42 -22.97
CA SER A 654 -3.50 -26.81 -22.56
C SER A 654 -2.98 -27.79 -23.60
N LEU A 655 -1.96 -28.56 -23.24
CA LEU A 655 -1.37 -29.62 -24.07
C LEU A 655 -1.97 -30.96 -23.65
N THR A 656 -2.95 -31.44 -24.42
CA THR A 656 -3.79 -32.57 -24.04
C THR A 656 -3.25 -33.89 -24.61
N ASP A 657 -2.94 -34.85 -23.74
CA ASP A 657 -2.64 -36.26 -24.07
C ASP A 657 -3.15 -37.17 -22.94
N THR A 658 -4.47 -37.27 -22.80
CA THR A 658 -5.12 -37.99 -21.70
C THR A 658 -6.10 -39.07 -22.16
N PRO A 659 -6.08 -40.26 -21.53
CA PRO A 659 -7.14 -41.26 -21.67
C PRO A 659 -8.41 -40.91 -20.88
N GLY A 660 -8.43 -39.78 -20.17
CA GLY A 660 -9.53 -39.34 -19.31
C GLY A 660 -9.14 -39.29 -17.83
N PHE A 661 -10.14 -39.22 -16.97
CA PHE A 661 -9.92 -39.36 -15.52
C PHE A 661 -9.45 -40.77 -15.18
N MET A 662 -8.65 -40.89 -14.12
CA MET A 662 -8.37 -42.20 -13.51
C MET A 662 -9.68 -42.83 -13.04
N VAL A 663 -9.78 -44.16 -13.05
CA VAL A 663 -10.98 -44.90 -12.67
C VAL A 663 -10.64 -46.05 -11.74
N GLY A 664 -11.60 -46.45 -10.90
CA GLY A 664 -11.50 -47.61 -10.03
C GLY A 664 -11.89 -47.29 -8.57
N PRO A 665 -12.28 -48.29 -7.77
CA PRO A 665 -12.76 -48.06 -6.40
C PRO A 665 -11.75 -47.30 -5.51
N ASP A 666 -10.45 -47.56 -5.68
CA ASP A 666 -9.39 -46.98 -4.86
C ASP A 666 -9.21 -45.47 -5.08
N ILE A 667 -9.43 -45.00 -6.31
CA ILE A 667 -9.35 -43.56 -6.62
C ILE A 667 -10.64 -42.85 -6.22
N GLU A 668 -11.79 -43.52 -6.33
CA GLU A 668 -13.07 -42.98 -5.85
C GLU A 668 -13.08 -42.79 -4.32
N ALA A 669 -12.41 -43.67 -3.57
CA ALA A 669 -12.24 -43.56 -2.13
C ALA A 669 -11.49 -42.28 -1.69
N GLN A 670 -10.76 -41.64 -2.61
CA GLN A 670 -10.06 -40.37 -2.40
C GLN A 670 -10.93 -39.16 -2.75
N ALA A 671 -12.25 -39.34 -2.83
CA ALA A 671 -13.22 -38.31 -3.19
C ALA A 671 -13.01 -37.74 -4.61
N GLN A 672 -12.57 -38.58 -5.55
CA GLN A 672 -12.22 -38.16 -6.92
C GLN A 672 -13.30 -37.32 -7.59
N VAL A 673 -14.57 -37.70 -7.46
CA VAL A 673 -15.71 -36.92 -7.98
C VAL A 673 -15.61 -35.44 -7.63
N ARG A 674 -15.21 -35.09 -6.40
CA ARG A 674 -15.08 -33.68 -5.99
C ARG A 674 -13.86 -33.01 -6.60
N HIS A 675 -12.70 -33.68 -6.55
CA HIS A 675 -11.43 -33.14 -7.04
C HIS A 675 -11.47 -32.86 -8.55
N VAL A 676 -11.95 -33.81 -9.36
CA VAL A 676 -12.06 -33.60 -10.82
C VAL A 676 -13.14 -32.57 -11.17
N CYS A 677 -14.22 -32.48 -10.39
CA CYS A 677 -15.21 -31.42 -10.55
C CYS A 677 -14.65 -30.01 -10.28
N ARG A 678 -13.59 -29.86 -9.46
CA ARG A 678 -12.93 -28.55 -9.27
C ARG A 678 -12.41 -28.01 -10.59
N MET A 679 -11.86 -28.87 -11.46
CA MET A 679 -11.38 -28.43 -12.78
C MET A 679 -12.50 -27.79 -13.60
N PHE A 680 -13.66 -28.45 -13.70
CA PHE A 680 -14.81 -27.91 -14.43
C PHE A 680 -15.34 -26.61 -13.82
N VAL A 681 -15.50 -26.56 -12.49
CA VAL A 681 -16.02 -25.38 -11.80
C VAL A 681 -15.08 -24.20 -11.95
N VAL A 682 -13.76 -24.39 -11.84
CA VAL A 682 -12.78 -23.32 -12.05
C VAL A 682 -12.76 -22.88 -13.51
N ALA A 683 -12.70 -23.83 -14.46
CA ALA A 683 -12.65 -23.55 -15.88
C ALA A 683 -13.87 -22.73 -16.37
N ALA A 684 -15.07 -23.07 -15.91
CA ALA A 684 -16.31 -22.36 -16.25
C ALA A 684 -16.34 -20.89 -15.78
N HIS A 685 -15.39 -20.49 -14.96
CA HIS A 685 -15.29 -19.17 -14.36
C HIS A 685 -14.07 -18.38 -14.85
N LEU A 686 -13.28 -18.93 -15.78
CA LEU A 686 -12.15 -18.25 -16.40
C LEU A 686 -12.62 -17.13 -17.33
N SER A 687 -11.89 -16.03 -17.33
CA SER A 687 -12.05 -14.90 -18.24
C SER A 687 -10.80 -14.66 -19.09
N VAL A 688 -9.65 -15.21 -18.66
CA VAL A 688 -8.41 -15.25 -19.46
C VAL A 688 -8.55 -16.13 -20.71
N PRO A 689 -7.82 -15.82 -21.80
CA PRO A 689 -7.81 -16.65 -23.00
C PRO A 689 -7.34 -18.08 -22.69
N PHE A 690 -8.07 -19.08 -23.19
CA PHE A 690 -7.72 -20.49 -23.06
C PHE A 690 -7.54 -21.09 -24.46
N PHE A 691 -6.44 -21.80 -24.69
CA PHE A 691 -6.10 -22.46 -25.95
C PHE A 691 -5.82 -23.93 -25.69
N ALA A 692 -6.31 -24.82 -26.54
CA ALA A 692 -6.06 -26.26 -26.42
C ALA A 692 -5.34 -26.81 -27.65
N VAL A 693 -4.36 -27.69 -27.41
CA VAL A 693 -3.64 -28.45 -28.43
C VAL A 693 -3.61 -29.90 -28.00
N VAL A 694 -4.35 -30.75 -28.71
CA VAL A 694 -4.37 -32.19 -28.47
C VAL A 694 -3.18 -32.82 -29.19
N LEU A 695 -2.21 -33.28 -28.40
CA LEU A 695 -0.97 -33.87 -28.88
C LEU A 695 -1.20 -35.29 -29.40
N ARG A 696 -2.03 -36.07 -28.70
CA ARG A 696 -2.39 -37.44 -29.08
C ARG A 696 -3.76 -37.83 -28.51
N LYS A 697 -3.87 -38.23 -27.25
CA LYS A 697 -5.11 -38.75 -26.69
C LYS A 697 -6.06 -37.64 -26.20
N GLY A 698 -7.30 -37.65 -26.68
CA GLY A 698 -8.38 -36.78 -26.22
C GLY A 698 -9.64 -37.58 -25.87
N TYR A 699 -9.61 -38.33 -24.77
CA TYR A 699 -10.73 -39.21 -24.37
C TYR A 699 -11.56 -38.70 -23.17
N GLY A 700 -12.88 -38.80 -23.32
CA GLY A 700 -13.87 -38.66 -22.26
C GLY A 700 -13.84 -37.34 -21.48
N LEU A 701 -14.44 -37.35 -20.29
CA LEU A 701 -14.58 -36.16 -19.44
C LEU A 701 -13.22 -35.57 -19.02
N GLY A 702 -12.17 -36.38 -18.91
CA GLY A 702 -10.84 -35.86 -18.57
C GLY A 702 -10.26 -34.98 -19.68
N ALA A 703 -10.45 -35.34 -20.95
CA ALA A 703 -10.08 -34.48 -22.07
C ALA A 703 -10.93 -33.20 -22.10
N GLN A 704 -12.25 -33.30 -21.86
CA GLN A 704 -13.10 -32.12 -21.73
C GLN A 704 -12.63 -31.20 -20.60
N ALA A 705 -12.21 -31.73 -19.45
CA ALA A 705 -11.66 -30.93 -18.36
C ALA A 705 -10.36 -30.22 -18.76
N MET A 706 -9.49 -30.88 -19.55
CA MET A 706 -8.28 -30.26 -20.09
C MET A 706 -8.58 -29.18 -21.13
N THR A 707 -9.74 -29.20 -21.79
CA THR A 707 -10.18 -28.16 -22.74
C THR A 707 -11.18 -27.18 -22.11
N ALA A 708 -11.09 -26.95 -20.80
CA ALA A 708 -11.95 -26.00 -20.07
C ALA A 708 -13.46 -26.34 -20.06
N GLY A 709 -13.81 -27.62 -20.19
CA GLY A 709 -15.16 -28.18 -20.04
C GLY A 709 -15.79 -28.69 -21.33
N GLY A 710 -15.29 -28.28 -22.49
CA GLY A 710 -15.79 -28.66 -23.81
C GLY A 710 -14.73 -28.39 -24.89
N PHE A 711 -14.80 -29.01 -26.05
CA PHE A 711 -13.81 -28.81 -27.10
C PHE A 711 -14.04 -27.51 -27.91
N ASP A 712 -15.23 -26.93 -27.78
CA ASP A 712 -15.65 -25.64 -28.34
C ASP A 712 -15.54 -24.47 -27.34
N THR A 713 -15.13 -24.75 -26.09
CA THR A 713 -14.94 -23.72 -25.06
C THR A 713 -13.68 -22.87 -25.24
N PRO A 714 -12.50 -23.45 -25.58
CA PRO A 714 -11.28 -22.68 -25.84
C PRO A 714 -11.46 -21.71 -27.02
N ILE A 715 -10.58 -20.70 -27.13
CA ILE A 715 -10.55 -19.83 -28.32
C ILE A 715 -10.29 -20.64 -29.58
N PHE A 716 -9.45 -21.66 -29.46
CA PHE A 716 -9.39 -22.75 -30.40
C PHE A 716 -8.97 -24.04 -29.69
N THR A 717 -9.36 -25.16 -30.27
CA THR A 717 -8.91 -26.50 -29.98
C THR A 717 -8.30 -27.09 -31.24
N LEU A 718 -6.97 -27.19 -31.24
CA LEU A 718 -6.19 -27.78 -32.32
C LEU A 718 -5.85 -29.23 -32.00
N SER A 719 -5.56 -30.01 -33.03
CA SER A 719 -4.96 -31.33 -32.88
C SER A 719 -3.72 -31.48 -33.73
N TRP A 720 -2.72 -32.18 -33.22
CA TRP A 720 -1.64 -32.72 -34.05
C TRP A 720 -2.14 -33.93 -34.85
N PRO A 721 -1.45 -34.35 -35.93
CA PRO A 721 -1.91 -35.47 -36.75
C PRO A 721 -2.01 -36.79 -35.99
N THR A 722 -1.27 -36.92 -34.89
CA THR A 722 -1.31 -38.05 -33.95
C THR A 722 -2.56 -38.09 -33.06
N GLY A 723 -3.46 -37.11 -33.17
CA GLY A 723 -4.68 -37.01 -32.39
C GLY A 723 -5.60 -38.21 -32.55
N GLU A 724 -6.07 -38.75 -31.43
CA GLU A 724 -7.05 -39.82 -31.32
C GLU A 724 -8.09 -39.50 -30.24
N PHE A 725 -9.37 -39.66 -30.60
CA PHE A 725 -10.51 -39.16 -29.84
C PHE A 725 -11.57 -40.23 -29.56
N GLY A 726 -12.35 -40.03 -28.50
CA GLY A 726 -13.49 -40.88 -28.21
C GLY A 726 -14.10 -40.63 -26.82
N PRO A 727 -15.28 -41.20 -26.54
CA PRO A 727 -15.97 -41.00 -25.26
C PRO A 727 -15.27 -41.69 -24.08
N MET A 728 -14.49 -42.74 -24.36
CA MET A 728 -13.67 -43.50 -23.42
C MET A 728 -12.60 -44.24 -24.22
N GLY A 729 -11.69 -44.97 -23.55
CA GLY A 729 -10.72 -45.84 -24.24
C GLY A 729 -11.40 -46.79 -25.23
N LEU A 730 -10.87 -46.85 -26.45
CA LEU A 730 -11.51 -47.52 -27.60
C LEU A 730 -11.81 -49.01 -27.34
N GLU A 731 -10.91 -49.70 -26.66
CA GLU A 731 -11.07 -51.11 -26.28
C GLU A 731 -12.27 -51.31 -25.35
N GLY A 732 -12.47 -50.39 -24.40
CA GLY A 732 -13.61 -50.40 -23.49
C GLY A 732 -14.91 -50.08 -24.22
N ALA A 733 -14.90 -49.08 -25.09
CA ALA A 733 -16.04 -48.70 -25.91
C ALA A 733 -16.53 -49.87 -26.79
N VAL A 734 -15.61 -50.62 -27.41
CA VAL A 734 -15.95 -51.78 -28.23
C VAL A 734 -16.55 -52.91 -27.39
N ARG A 735 -15.95 -53.24 -26.24
CA ARG A 735 -16.46 -54.30 -25.36
C ARG A 735 -17.87 -54.01 -24.86
N LEU A 736 -18.17 -52.75 -24.55
CA LEU A 736 -19.47 -52.35 -24.04
C LEU A 736 -20.51 -52.24 -25.17
N GLY A 737 -20.16 -51.51 -26.23
CA GLY A 737 -21.06 -51.17 -27.33
C GLY A 737 -21.39 -52.34 -28.27
N PHE A 738 -20.45 -53.28 -28.42
CA PHE A 738 -20.61 -54.45 -29.30
C PHE A 738 -20.64 -55.77 -28.51
N SER A 739 -21.07 -55.73 -27.24
CA SER A 739 -21.11 -56.92 -26.37
C SER A 739 -21.90 -58.06 -26.99
N LYS A 740 -23.06 -57.75 -27.59
CA LYS A 740 -23.93 -58.73 -28.25
C LYS A 740 -23.28 -59.35 -29.50
N GLU A 741 -22.62 -58.56 -30.35
CA GLU A 741 -21.90 -59.09 -31.53
C GLU A 741 -20.70 -59.95 -31.12
N LEU A 742 -19.96 -59.53 -30.09
CA LEU A 742 -18.81 -60.28 -29.57
C LEU A 742 -19.23 -61.59 -28.92
N GLU A 743 -20.32 -61.61 -28.15
CA GLU A 743 -20.88 -62.82 -27.54
C GLU A 743 -21.42 -63.80 -28.60
N ALA A 744 -21.99 -63.28 -29.68
CA ALA A 744 -22.48 -64.08 -30.80
C ALA A 744 -21.36 -64.72 -31.63
N ALA A 745 -20.15 -64.15 -31.63
CA ALA A 745 -18.97 -64.75 -32.26
C ALA A 745 -18.41 -65.93 -31.45
N ALA A 746 -17.87 -66.94 -32.15
CA ALA A 746 -17.30 -68.11 -31.49
C ALA A 746 -16.12 -67.71 -30.58
N PRO A 747 -16.06 -68.22 -29.32
CA PRO A 747 -14.95 -67.94 -28.42
C PRO A 747 -13.58 -68.33 -29.02
N GLY A 748 -12.56 -67.51 -28.79
CA GLY A 748 -11.21 -67.71 -29.31
C GLY A 748 -10.91 -66.78 -30.49
N ALA A 749 -10.19 -67.29 -31.49
CA ALA A 749 -9.60 -66.47 -32.56
C ALA A 749 -10.62 -65.64 -33.37
N GLU A 750 -11.86 -66.11 -33.53
CA GLU A 750 -12.90 -65.39 -34.29
C GLU A 750 -13.39 -64.15 -33.54
N ARG A 751 -13.71 -64.29 -32.25
CA ARG A 751 -14.07 -63.16 -31.38
C ARG A 751 -12.92 -62.17 -31.24
N ASP A 752 -11.69 -62.64 -31.11
CA ASP A 752 -10.51 -61.78 -31.01
C ASP A 752 -10.27 -60.98 -32.30
N ALA A 753 -10.45 -61.61 -33.46
CA ALA A 753 -10.36 -60.94 -34.76
C ALA A 753 -11.49 -59.91 -34.95
N LEU A 754 -12.73 -60.23 -34.55
CA LEU A 754 -13.85 -59.28 -34.58
C LEU A 754 -13.61 -58.10 -33.64
N PHE A 755 -13.14 -58.35 -32.42
CA PHE A 755 -12.77 -57.31 -31.46
C PHE A 755 -11.68 -56.39 -32.03
N ALA A 756 -10.60 -56.96 -32.55
CA ALA A 756 -9.51 -56.18 -33.17
C ALA A 756 -10.01 -55.35 -34.36
N LYS A 757 -10.89 -55.91 -35.20
CA LYS A 757 -11.50 -55.20 -36.33
C LYS A 757 -12.34 -54.01 -35.87
N LEU A 758 -13.20 -54.19 -34.87
CA LEU A 758 -14.06 -53.12 -34.34
C LEU A 758 -13.24 -52.03 -33.64
N VAL A 759 -12.18 -52.39 -32.91
CA VAL A 759 -11.24 -51.42 -32.32
C VAL A 759 -10.53 -50.62 -33.41
N ALA A 760 -10.04 -51.27 -34.47
CA ALA A 760 -9.42 -50.58 -35.60
C ALA A 760 -10.40 -49.63 -36.32
N GLN A 761 -11.67 -50.02 -36.45
CA GLN A 761 -12.71 -49.18 -37.03
C GLN A 761 -13.01 -47.96 -36.14
N GLN A 762 -13.14 -48.15 -34.82
CA GLN A 762 -13.35 -47.02 -33.91
C GLN A 762 -12.14 -46.10 -33.83
N TYR A 763 -10.92 -46.65 -33.95
CA TYR A 763 -9.71 -45.85 -34.06
C TYR A 763 -9.75 -44.98 -35.32
N ALA A 764 -10.01 -45.57 -36.48
CA ALA A 764 -10.14 -44.83 -37.74
C ALA A 764 -11.18 -43.71 -37.60
N ASN A 765 -12.36 -43.99 -37.03
CA ASN A 765 -13.39 -42.98 -36.79
C ASN A 765 -12.96 -41.86 -35.81
N GLY A 766 -12.10 -42.18 -34.85
CA GLY A 766 -11.59 -41.26 -33.83
C GLY A 766 -10.31 -40.53 -34.22
N GLU A 767 -9.82 -40.66 -35.46
CA GLU A 767 -8.64 -39.92 -35.93
C GLU A 767 -8.91 -38.41 -35.98
N ALA A 768 -7.86 -37.61 -35.74
CA ALA A 768 -7.96 -36.14 -35.73
C ALA A 768 -8.60 -35.55 -36.99
N ILE A 769 -8.34 -36.13 -38.17
CA ILE A 769 -8.92 -35.66 -39.43
C ILE A 769 -10.44 -35.84 -39.43
N HIS A 770 -10.95 -36.97 -38.93
CA HIS A 770 -12.40 -37.19 -38.84
C HIS A 770 -13.05 -36.29 -37.78
N MET A 771 -12.39 -36.09 -36.64
CA MET A 771 -12.82 -35.15 -35.59
C MET A 771 -12.96 -33.71 -36.14
N ALA A 772 -12.01 -33.28 -36.97
CA ALA A 772 -12.04 -31.97 -37.62
C ALA A 772 -13.09 -31.88 -38.74
N GLN A 773 -13.30 -32.95 -39.53
CA GLN A 773 -14.40 -33.00 -40.51
C GLN A 773 -15.78 -32.86 -39.85
N GLY A 774 -15.91 -33.38 -38.62
CA GLY A 774 -17.10 -33.24 -37.78
C GLY A 774 -17.21 -31.89 -37.07
N LEU A 775 -16.22 -30.99 -37.20
CA LEU A 775 -16.13 -29.69 -36.52
C LEU A 775 -16.11 -29.79 -34.98
N GLU A 776 -15.71 -30.93 -34.42
CA GLU A 776 -15.51 -31.07 -32.98
C GLU A 776 -14.17 -30.48 -32.51
N ILE A 777 -13.28 -30.17 -33.46
CA ILE A 777 -12.04 -29.38 -33.28
C ILE A 777 -11.89 -28.39 -34.43
N ASP A 778 -11.12 -27.32 -34.23
CA ASP A 778 -10.99 -26.24 -35.21
C ASP A 778 -10.08 -26.61 -36.38
N ALA A 779 -8.97 -27.30 -36.10
CA ALA A 779 -8.02 -27.70 -37.13
C ALA A 779 -7.10 -28.84 -36.68
N VAL A 780 -6.68 -29.65 -37.67
CA VAL A 780 -5.50 -30.50 -37.56
C VAL A 780 -4.33 -29.75 -38.19
N ILE A 781 -3.26 -29.53 -37.42
CA ILE A 781 -2.14 -28.67 -37.81
C ILE A 781 -0.83 -29.46 -37.89
N ASP A 782 0.14 -28.94 -38.65
CA ASP A 782 1.51 -29.41 -38.51
C ASP A 782 2.04 -29.03 -37.11
N PRO A 783 2.63 -29.95 -36.32
CA PRO A 783 3.17 -29.65 -35.01
C PRO A 783 4.09 -28.43 -34.96
N MET A 784 4.85 -28.15 -36.04
CA MET A 784 5.75 -26.99 -36.07
C MET A 784 5.03 -25.63 -36.11
N GLU A 785 3.76 -25.61 -36.53
CA GLU A 785 2.94 -24.39 -36.62
C GLU A 785 2.27 -24.01 -35.30
N THR A 786 2.41 -24.85 -34.25
CA THR A 786 1.73 -24.66 -32.96
C THR A 786 2.01 -23.27 -32.38
N ARG A 787 3.25 -22.79 -32.44
CA ARG A 787 3.62 -21.44 -31.96
C ARG A 787 2.91 -20.33 -32.71
N ASP A 788 2.84 -20.42 -34.04
CA ASP A 788 2.22 -19.39 -34.87
C ASP A 788 0.72 -19.30 -34.62
N TRP A 789 0.06 -20.45 -34.42
CA TRP A 789 -1.33 -20.49 -33.97
C TRP A 789 -1.54 -19.83 -32.61
N LEU A 790 -0.71 -20.18 -31.62
CA LEU A 790 -0.77 -19.58 -30.28
C LEU A 790 -0.59 -18.05 -30.34
N VAL A 791 0.38 -17.55 -31.11
CA VAL A 791 0.64 -16.11 -31.22
C VAL A 791 -0.53 -15.40 -31.88
N ARG A 792 -1.05 -15.92 -33.01
CA ARG A 792 -2.25 -15.35 -33.66
C ARG A 792 -3.48 -15.38 -32.75
N GLY A 793 -3.64 -16.45 -31.98
CA GLY A 793 -4.70 -16.56 -30.97
C GLY A 793 -4.58 -15.54 -29.86
N LEU A 794 -3.38 -15.39 -29.29
CA LEU A 794 -3.07 -14.38 -28.26
C LEU A 794 -3.32 -12.96 -28.77
N GLU A 795 -2.96 -12.67 -30.02
CA GLU A 795 -3.21 -11.37 -30.65
C GLU A 795 -4.69 -11.11 -30.90
N SER A 796 -5.44 -12.13 -31.33
CA SER A 796 -6.89 -12.05 -31.51
C SER A 796 -7.62 -11.83 -30.18
N ALA A 797 -7.11 -12.42 -29.10
CA ALA A 797 -7.67 -12.30 -27.76
C ALA A 797 -7.28 -10.99 -27.05
N ALA A 798 -6.18 -10.35 -27.44
CA ALA A 798 -5.67 -9.11 -26.84
C ALA A 798 -6.62 -7.89 -27.01
N ALA A 799 -7.58 -7.97 -27.93
CA ALA A 799 -8.59 -6.93 -28.16
C ALA A 799 -9.68 -6.88 -27.07
N LYS A 800 -9.75 -7.87 -26.18
CA LYS A 800 -10.63 -7.84 -25.01
C LYS A 800 -9.89 -7.12 -23.89
N PRO A 801 -10.33 -5.92 -23.43
CA PRO A 801 -9.78 -5.35 -22.20
C PRO A 801 -9.93 -6.43 -21.12
N PRO A 802 -8.90 -6.74 -20.32
CA PRO A 802 -9.12 -7.58 -19.15
C PRO A 802 -10.27 -6.93 -18.41
N ALA A 803 -11.34 -7.69 -18.21
CA ALA A 803 -12.38 -7.25 -17.32
C ALA A 803 -11.71 -7.22 -15.94
N LEU A 804 -11.10 -6.09 -15.60
CA LEU A 804 -10.88 -5.66 -14.23
C LEU A 804 -12.25 -5.40 -13.57
N SER A 805 -13.29 -6.15 -13.92
CA SER A 805 -14.47 -6.29 -13.09
C SER A 805 -14.02 -7.15 -11.92
N ALA A 806 -13.55 -6.49 -10.87
CA ALA A 806 -13.68 -6.91 -9.48
C ALA A 806 -13.90 -8.42 -9.27
N SER A 807 -13.00 -9.27 -9.77
CA SER A 807 -13.08 -10.69 -9.49
C SER A 807 -12.63 -10.78 -8.05
N SER A 808 -13.60 -10.88 -7.15
CA SER A 808 -13.41 -11.05 -5.71
C SER A 808 -12.79 -12.42 -5.37
N ARG A 809 -12.02 -13.00 -6.28
CA ARG A 809 -11.54 -14.38 -6.21
C ARG A 809 -10.08 -14.35 -5.78
N PHE A 810 -9.84 -15.03 -4.67
CA PHE A 810 -8.51 -15.35 -4.19
C PHE A 810 -7.92 -16.49 -5.03
N VAL A 811 -6.60 -16.60 -5.07
CA VAL A 811 -5.92 -17.83 -5.47
C VAL A 811 -5.99 -18.77 -4.26
N ASP A 812 -6.74 -19.87 -4.38
CA ASP A 812 -6.83 -20.87 -3.33
C ASP A 812 -5.42 -21.46 -3.07
N PRO A 813 -4.96 -21.55 -1.81
CA PRO A 813 -3.69 -22.20 -1.50
C PRO A 813 -3.58 -23.66 -1.98
N TRP A 814 -4.69 -24.36 -2.23
CA TRP A 814 -4.70 -25.78 -2.60
C TRP A 814 -5.00 -26.10 -4.06
#